data_AF-A0A9Q0ILJ0-F1
#
_entry.id   AF-A0A9Q0ILJ0-F1
#
_cell.length_a   1.000
_cell.length_b   1.000
_cell.length_c   1.000
_cell.angle_alpha   90.00
_cell.angle_beta   90.00
_cell.angle_gamma   90.00
#
_symmetry.space_group_name_H-M   'P 1'
#
loop_
_entity.id
_entity.type
_entity.pdbx_description
1 polymer ?
#
loop_
_entity_poly.entity_id
_entity_poly.type
_entity_poly.pdbx_seq_one_letter_code
_entity_poly.pdbx_strand_id
1 'polypeptide(L)'
;MGERASSGTGISPVQQMLASGTGALLTSVFVTPLDVVKIRLQSQQTPLSTGKCFLYCNGLMDHVYVCRNGSSCTSLYRTQTHFSGTLDAFVKITRHEGVRSLWSGLPPTLVMAVPATVIYFTCYDHLRDSLRYSLGLHGSHIPLIAGGLARLGAVTVISPLELVRTKMQSRKLTYAELTVCIRSAVAQSGWLSLWKGWGPTVLRDVPFSALYWFNYELVKARLHEQHIVSQTDFSISFTSGAISGAVAAVLTLPFDVVKTRRQIQLGEMETLGVPLKRTSSTWHILKDIWAESGHRGLFVGFLPRVIKVAPACAIMISSYEFGKAFFQEMNLSREQLHPKILPLVATSHRKFSAPRHGSLGFLPRKRSRRHRGKVKSFPKDDATKPVHLTAFLGYKAGMTHIVREVDRPGSKVNKKEVVEAVTIVETPPMIVVGVVGYIETPRGLRSIKTIFAEHISDECKRRFYKNWYKSKKKAFTKYCKRWQDDDGKKQLEKDFACMKKYCHIIRVLAHTQMRLVPLRQKKSHLMEVQLNGGTISDKIDWAREKLEQAIPINTVFSQDEMIDVIGVTKGHGYKGVTSRWHTKKLPRKTHRGLRKVACIGAWHPARVAFSVARAGQKGYHHRTEINKKIYKIGQGYHTKDGKLVKNNAATEYDLSNKSITPLGGFVHYGEVTNDFLMLKGCVIGVKKRVLTLRKSLLIQTNRRALEKIDLKFIDTTSKFGHGRFQTIEEKKAFMGPLKKDRLAKEETA
;
A
#
# COMPACT_ATOMS: atom_id res chain seq x y z
N MET A 1 12.96 53.51 18.74
CA MET A 1 12.92 52.04 18.61
C MET A 1 13.99 51.64 17.61
N GLY A 2 15.19 51.32 18.09
CA GLY A 2 16.36 51.07 17.24
C GLY A 2 16.40 49.62 16.75
N GLU A 3 16.42 49.46 15.43
CA GLU A 3 16.56 48.19 14.74
C GLU A 3 17.93 47.55 15.02
N ARG A 4 17.91 46.27 15.45
CA ARG A 4 19.09 45.42 15.60
C ARG A 4 19.63 45.06 14.21
N ALA A 5 20.60 45.82 13.72
CA ALA A 5 21.52 45.36 12.68
C ALA A 5 22.66 44.55 13.35
N SER A 6 22.58 43.22 13.29
CA SER A 6 23.74 42.35 13.54
C SER A 6 23.79 41.24 12.50
N SER A 7 24.56 41.49 11.45
CA SER A 7 25.39 40.55 10.69
C SER A 7 25.22 39.04 11.00
N GLY A 8 24.35 38.37 10.24
CA GLY A 8 24.73 37.41 9.19
C GLY A 8 25.66 36.21 9.44
N THR A 9 26.07 35.82 10.66
CA THR A 9 26.91 34.60 10.86
C THR A 9 26.63 33.83 12.16
N GLY A 10 25.43 33.94 12.73
CA GLY A 10 25.06 33.29 13.99
C GLY A 10 24.34 31.94 13.83
N ILE A 11 24.64 30.98 14.72
CA ILE A 11 23.83 29.75 14.89
C ILE A 11 22.54 30.11 15.62
N SER A 12 21.40 29.56 15.20
CA SER A 12 20.12 29.79 15.90
C SER A 12 20.08 29.11 17.28
N PRO A 13 19.32 29.64 18.26
CA PRO A 13 19.17 28.99 19.57
C PRO A 13 18.69 27.54 19.46
N VAL A 14 17.79 27.23 18.53
CA VAL A 14 17.31 25.85 18.30
C VAL A 14 18.43 24.92 17.81
N GLN A 15 19.30 25.40 16.93
CA GLN A 15 20.48 24.63 16.46
C GLN A 15 21.48 24.41 17.61
N GLN A 16 21.68 25.39 18.50
CA GLN A 16 22.50 25.24 19.70
C GLN A 16 21.88 24.23 20.70
N MET A 17 20.56 24.25 20.87
CA MET A 17 19.84 23.25 21.68
C MET A 17 19.99 21.83 21.10
N LEU A 18 19.96 21.68 19.78
CA LEU A 18 20.18 20.39 19.13
C LEU A 18 21.63 19.90 19.30
N ALA A 19 22.62 20.78 19.11
CA ALA A 19 24.04 20.44 19.30
C ALA A 19 24.37 20.06 20.76
N SER A 20 23.79 20.77 21.73
CA SER A 20 23.96 20.44 23.16
C SER A 20 23.20 19.18 23.56
N GLY A 21 22.04 18.93 22.95
CA GLY A 21 21.26 17.70 23.15
C GLY A 21 21.96 16.45 22.62
N THR A 22 22.59 16.51 21.44
CA THR A 22 23.36 15.38 20.87
C THR A 22 24.59 15.06 21.72
N GLY A 23 25.33 16.08 22.18
CA GLY A 23 26.43 15.90 23.13
C GLY A 23 26.00 15.20 24.42
N ALA A 24 24.83 15.59 24.96
CA ALA A 24 24.30 14.99 26.18
C ALA A 24 23.86 13.53 26.01
N LEU A 25 23.28 13.19 24.85
CA LEU A 25 22.95 11.81 24.51
C LEU A 25 24.21 10.95 24.41
N LEU A 26 25.23 11.42 23.67
CA LEU A 26 26.49 10.70 23.49
C LEU A 26 27.20 10.49 24.82
N THR A 27 27.41 11.56 25.59
CA THR A 27 28.05 11.47 26.92
C THR A 27 27.28 10.53 27.85
N SER A 28 25.95 10.58 27.86
CA SER A 28 25.15 9.70 28.71
C SER A 28 25.31 8.23 28.30
N VAL A 29 25.31 7.92 27.01
CA VAL A 29 25.51 6.54 26.52
C VAL A 29 26.90 6.00 26.92
N PHE A 30 27.95 6.82 26.80
CA PHE A 30 29.31 6.39 27.14
C PHE A 30 29.57 6.30 28.65
N VAL A 31 28.97 7.18 29.46
CA VAL A 31 29.26 7.26 30.91
C VAL A 31 28.34 6.38 31.75
N THR A 32 27.15 6.03 31.28
CA THR A 32 26.19 5.19 32.05
C THR A 32 26.78 3.86 32.53
N PRO A 33 27.57 3.10 31.74
CA PRO A 33 28.23 1.89 32.21
C PRO A 33 29.15 2.11 33.42
N LEU A 34 29.92 3.21 33.42
CA LEU A 34 30.79 3.57 34.54
C LEU A 34 29.99 3.94 35.79
N ASP A 35 28.83 4.57 35.61
CA ASP A 35 27.92 4.91 36.71
C ASP A 35 27.27 3.67 37.33
N VAL A 36 26.84 2.71 36.52
CA VAL A 36 26.30 1.44 37.02
C VAL A 36 27.36 0.68 37.81
N VAL A 37 28.60 0.59 37.30
CA VAL A 37 29.70 -0.08 38.02
C VAL A 37 30.04 0.63 39.32
N LYS A 38 30.13 1.96 39.33
CA LYS A 38 30.41 2.74 40.54
C LYS A 38 29.34 2.49 41.60
N ILE A 39 28.06 2.59 41.24
CA ILE A 39 26.94 2.39 42.17
C ILE A 39 26.98 0.98 42.77
N ARG A 40 27.31 -0.02 41.95
CA ARG A 40 27.38 -1.43 42.37
C ARG A 40 28.54 -1.73 43.32
N LEU A 41 29.69 -1.08 43.13
CA LEU A 41 30.82 -1.15 44.06
C LEU A 41 30.49 -0.44 45.38
N GLN A 42 29.83 0.71 45.32
CA GLN A 42 29.45 1.46 46.52
C GLN A 42 28.37 0.75 47.35
N SER A 43 27.43 0.04 46.72
CA SER A 43 26.42 -0.74 47.44
C SER A 43 26.98 -1.92 48.25
N GLN A 44 28.23 -2.35 48.00
CA GLN A 44 28.86 -3.44 48.77
C GLN A 44 29.43 -3.00 50.11
N GLN A 45 29.66 -1.70 50.31
CA GLN A 45 30.36 -1.17 51.49
C GLN A 45 29.45 -0.95 52.72
N THR A 46 28.14 -1.17 52.61
CA THR A 46 27.22 -1.10 53.76
C THR A 46 27.10 -2.48 54.43
N PRO A 47 27.57 -2.67 55.68
CA PRO A 47 27.43 -3.94 56.39
C PRO A 47 25.95 -4.26 56.65
N LEU A 48 25.54 -5.48 56.33
CA LEU A 48 24.21 -6.00 56.60
C LEU A 48 23.99 -6.10 58.12
N SER A 49 23.13 -5.26 58.69
CA SER A 49 22.65 -5.45 60.07
C SER A 49 21.90 -6.77 60.17
N THR A 50 22.23 -7.61 61.15
CA THR A 50 21.58 -8.90 61.44
C THR A 50 20.05 -8.77 61.45
N GLY A 51 19.37 -9.56 60.61
CA GLY A 51 17.89 -9.62 60.54
C GLY A 51 17.20 -8.97 59.34
N LYS A 52 17.93 -8.55 58.29
CA LYS A 52 17.33 -8.01 57.05
C LYS A 52 17.78 -8.80 55.81
N CYS A 53 16.83 -9.21 54.96
CA CYS A 53 17.11 -9.86 53.67
C CYS A 53 16.78 -8.90 52.51
N PHE A 54 17.66 -8.83 51.51
CA PHE A 54 17.48 -8.03 50.29
C PHE A 54 17.26 -8.94 49.08
N LEU A 55 16.25 -8.65 48.26
CA LEU A 55 15.99 -9.34 46.99
C LEU A 55 16.59 -8.54 45.83
N TYR A 56 17.64 -9.06 45.18
CA TYR A 56 18.25 -8.41 44.03
C TYR A 56 17.67 -8.96 42.72
N CYS A 57 16.90 -8.14 41.99
CA CYS A 57 16.54 -8.43 40.59
C CYS A 57 16.77 -7.20 39.70
N ASN A 58 17.61 -7.37 38.68
CA ASN A 58 17.88 -6.43 37.58
C ASN A 58 18.60 -5.11 37.92
N GLY A 59 19.88 -5.16 38.31
CA GLY A 59 20.78 -4.02 38.05
C GLY A 59 20.67 -2.79 38.98
N LEU A 60 19.55 -2.57 39.66
CA LEU A 60 19.35 -1.51 40.68
C LEU A 60 18.45 -2.06 41.81
N MET A 61 18.86 -1.85 43.07
CA MET A 61 18.27 -2.39 44.31
C MET A 61 16.74 -2.30 44.38
N ASP A 62 16.08 -3.36 44.85
CA ASP A 62 14.65 -3.38 45.17
C ASP A 62 14.38 -3.99 46.56
N HIS A 63 13.54 -3.29 47.32
CA HIS A 63 12.83 -3.66 48.56
C HIS A 63 13.62 -4.29 49.73
N VAL A 64 13.66 -3.55 50.85
CA VAL A 64 14.04 -4.07 52.18
C VAL A 64 12.83 -4.80 52.77
N TYR A 65 12.93 -6.10 53.01
CA TYR A 65 12.01 -6.80 53.90
C TYR A 65 12.68 -6.97 55.27
N VAL A 66 12.02 -6.45 56.31
CA VAL A 66 12.38 -6.73 57.70
C VAL A 66 11.64 -7.99 58.10
N CYS A 67 12.36 -9.10 58.32
CA CYS A 67 11.76 -10.30 58.87
C CYS A 67 11.37 -10.02 60.32
N ARG A 68 10.10 -9.69 60.55
CA ARG A 68 9.55 -9.61 61.90
C ARG A 68 9.17 -11.04 62.31
N ASN A 69 9.92 -11.57 63.28
CA ASN A 69 9.81 -12.91 63.86
C ASN A 69 10.29 -14.08 62.97
N GLY A 70 11.58 -14.40 63.08
CA GLY A 70 12.05 -15.71 63.56
C GLY A 70 11.71 -17.01 62.84
N SER A 71 10.87 -17.06 61.80
CA SER A 71 10.53 -18.34 61.17
C SER A 71 10.32 -18.24 59.65
N SER A 72 11.30 -18.80 58.94
CA SER A 72 11.31 -19.31 57.57
C SER A 72 10.93 -18.35 56.42
N CYS A 73 11.95 -17.84 55.72
CA CYS A 73 11.83 -17.36 54.34
C CYS A 73 12.60 -18.28 53.40
N THR A 74 11.93 -19.31 52.87
CA THR A 74 12.47 -20.22 51.84
C THR A 74 12.26 -19.61 50.45
N SER A 75 13.29 -18.93 49.93
CA SER A 75 13.49 -18.73 48.49
C SER A 75 14.98 -18.77 48.21
N LEU A 76 15.37 -19.57 47.21
CA LEU A 76 16.75 -19.86 46.83
C LEU A 76 17.51 -18.56 46.45
N TYR A 77 18.33 -18.03 47.36
CA TYR A 77 19.14 -16.84 47.09
C TYR A 77 20.33 -17.20 46.20
N ARG A 78 20.49 -16.48 45.09
CA ARG A 78 21.73 -16.48 44.30
C ARG A 78 22.74 -15.60 45.05
N THR A 79 23.91 -16.16 45.36
CA THR A 79 24.98 -15.55 46.16
C THR A 79 25.39 -14.16 45.66
N GLN A 80 25.66 -13.23 46.59
CA GLN A 80 26.21 -11.91 46.30
C GLN A 80 27.55 -12.04 45.53
N THR A 81 27.66 -11.43 44.36
CA THR A 81 28.94 -11.35 43.64
C THR A 81 29.80 -10.27 44.27
N HIS A 82 30.74 -10.64 45.14
CA HIS A 82 31.73 -9.72 45.71
C HIS A 82 32.63 -9.14 44.59
N PHE A 83 32.79 -7.82 44.55
CA PHE A 83 33.63 -7.15 43.56
C PHE A 83 34.93 -6.68 44.23
N SER A 84 36.08 -7.07 43.68
CA SER A 84 37.39 -6.67 44.20
C SER A 84 37.85 -5.30 43.62
N GLY A 85 37.27 -4.87 42.49
CA GLY A 85 37.58 -3.58 41.87
C GLY A 85 36.72 -3.26 40.65
N THR A 86 36.97 -2.11 40.02
CA THR A 86 36.18 -1.57 38.89
C THR A 86 36.16 -2.48 37.65
N LEU A 87 37.31 -3.05 37.28
CA LEU A 87 37.40 -3.97 36.13
C LEU A 87 36.74 -5.32 36.44
N ASP A 88 36.94 -5.84 37.66
CA ASP A 88 36.31 -7.07 38.13
C ASP A 88 34.77 -6.92 38.17
N ALA A 89 34.27 -5.78 38.64
CA ALA A 89 32.85 -5.45 38.61
C ALA A 89 32.31 -5.38 37.17
N PHE A 90 33.02 -4.72 36.24
CA PHE A 90 32.60 -4.61 34.85
C PHE A 90 32.50 -5.99 34.16
N VAL A 91 33.49 -6.87 34.38
CA VAL A 91 33.52 -8.23 33.81
C VAL A 91 32.45 -9.11 34.44
N LYS A 92 32.29 -9.08 35.76
CA LYS A 92 31.29 -9.89 36.46
C LYS A 92 29.86 -9.46 36.11
N ILE A 93 29.59 -8.16 36.03
CA ILE A 93 28.26 -7.64 35.65
C ILE A 93 27.92 -8.05 34.20
N THR A 94 28.85 -7.89 33.26
CA THR A 94 28.60 -8.27 31.86
C THR A 94 28.43 -9.78 31.68
N ARG A 95 29.18 -10.61 32.42
CA ARG A 95 29.11 -12.08 32.36
C ARG A 95 27.86 -12.67 33.04
N HIS A 96 27.41 -12.08 34.14
CA HIS A 96 26.29 -12.64 34.93
C HIS A 96 24.93 -11.99 34.64
N GLU A 97 24.88 -10.67 34.40
CA GLU A 97 23.64 -9.91 34.15
C GLU A 97 23.44 -9.55 32.67
N GLY A 98 24.46 -9.78 31.83
CA GLY A 98 24.45 -9.48 30.40
C GLY A 98 24.80 -8.02 30.08
N VAL A 99 25.27 -7.77 28.85
CA VAL A 99 25.81 -6.45 28.42
C VAL A 99 24.79 -5.31 28.55
N ARG A 100 23.49 -5.58 28.38
CA ARG A 100 22.44 -4.55 28.48
C ARG A 100 22.24 -4.01 29.90
N SER A 101 22.66 -4.74 30.93
CA SER A 101 22.54 -4.32 32.34
C SER A 101 23.35 -3.06 32.65
N LEU A 102 24.46 -2.84 31.95
CA LEU A 102 25.32 -1.65 32.07
C LEU A 102 24.60 -0.34 31.68
N TRP A 103 23.49 -0.41 30.94
CA TRP A 103 22.67 0.75 30.55
C TRP A 103 21.30 0.78 31.24
N SER A 104 21.08 -0.03 32.28
CA SER A 104 19.81 -0.08 33.02
C SER A 104 19.38 1.27 33.63
N GLY A 105 20.34 2.16 33.93
CA GLY A 105 20.09 3.51 34.43
C GLY A 105 19.96 4.61 33.35
N LEU A 106 20.02 4.27 32.05
CA LEU A 106 20.07 5.27 30.97
C LEU A 106 18.77 6.10 30.84
N PRO A 107 17.55 5.53 30.85
CA PRO A 107 16.32 6.31 30.66
C PRO A 107 16.10 7.44 31.69
N PRO A 108 16.18 7.23 33.03
CA PRO A 108 16.04 8.33 34.00
C PRO A 108 17.23 9.30 33.93
N THR A 109 18.39 8.84 33.45
CA THR A 109 19.55 9.71 33.24
C THR A 109 19.31 10.70 32.11
N LEU A 110 18.74 10.24 30.99
CA LEU A 110 18.47 11.08 29.80
C LEU A 110 17.39 12.14 30.04
N VAL A 111 16.33 11.78 30.77
CA VAL A 111 15.22 12.71 31.11
C VAL A 111 15.73 13.95 31.85
N MET A 112 16.79 13.82 32.66
CA MET A 112 17.41 14.94 33.35
C MET A 112 18.58 15.55 32.57
N ALA A 113 19.44 14.72 31.97
CA ALA A 113 20.70 15.17 31.38
C ALA A 113 20.50 16.08 30.15
N VAL A 114 19.52 15.79 29.29
CA VAL A 114 19.30 16.56 28.05
C VAL A 114 18.79 17.98 28.35
N PRO A 115 17.72 18.19 29.16
CA PRO A 115 17.32 19.56 29.52
C PRO A 115 18.43 20.31 30.27
N ALA A 116 19.18 19.60 31.12
CA ALA A 116 20.22 20.18 31.94
C ALA A 116 21.36 20.80 31.13
N THR A 117 21.86 20.08 30.14
CA THR A 117 22.93 20.55 29.27
C THR A 117 22.44 21.61 28.30
N VAL A 118 21.22 21.47 27.77
CA VAL A 118 20.63 22.46 26.87
C VAL A 118 20.55 23.83 27.53
N ILE A 119 20.00 23.90 28.75
CA ILE A 119 19.91 25.15 29.50
C ILE A 119 21.31 25.68 29.82
N TYR A 120 22.22 24.82 30.29
CA TYR A 120 23.56 25.22 30.68
C TYR A 120 24.40 25.81 29.52
N PHE A 121 24.47 25.11 28.38
CA PHE A 121 25.30 25.54 27.24
C PHE A 121 24.71 26.75 26.52
N THR A 122 23.38 26.82 26.36
CA THR A 122 22.72 28.00 25.76
C THR A 122 22.85 29.23 26.65
N CYS A 123 22.63 29.10 27.97
CA CYS A 123 22.85 30.19 28.91
C CYS A 123 24.31 30.62 28.95
N TYR A 124 25.27 29.68 28.90
CA TYR A 124 26.69 30.01 28.86
C TYR A 124 27.06 30.83 27.63
N ASP A 125 26.68 30.40 26.42
CA ASP A 125 27.03 31.12 25.20
C ASP A 125 26.38 32.51 25.17
N HIS A 126 25.10 32.64 25.55
CA HIS A 126 24.44 33.94 25.64
C HIS A 126 25.05 34.86 26.69
N LEU A 127 25.39 34.35 27.88
CA LEU A 127 26.04 35.14 28.93
C LEU A 127 27.46 35.52 28.53
N ARG A 128 28.22 34.62 27.89
CA ARG A 128 29.56 34.89 27.40
C ARG A 128 29.54 35.99 26.34
N ASP A 129 28.65 35.91 25.36
CA ASP A 129 28.53 36.89 24.28
C ASP A 129 28.03 38.24 24.80
N SER A 130 27.07 38.22 25.73
CA SER A 130 26.57 39.44 26.38
C SER A 130 27.62 40.11 27.26
N LEU A 131 28.41 39.35 28.03
CA LEU A 131 29.49 39.88 28.88
C LEU A 131 30.66 40.42 28.03
N ARG A 132 31.00 39.74 26.93
CA ARG A 132 32.00 40.23 25.95
C ARG A 132 31.57 41.55 25.31
N TYR A 133 30.28 41.67 24.97
CA TYR A 133 29.72 42.88 24.38
C TYR A 133 29.58 44.03 25.40
N SER A 134 29.08 43.75 26.61
CA SER A 134 28.70 44.77 27.59
C SER A 134 29.87 45.31 28.42
N LEU A 135 30.94 44.53 28.66
CA LEU A 135 32.06 44.99 29.50
C LEU A 135 33.31 45.38 28.69
N GLY A 136 33.40 45.11 27.38
CA GLY A 136 34.56 45.43 26.55
C GLY A 136 35.89 44.78 26.94
N LEU A 137 35.93 44.06 28.07
CA LEU A 137 37.09 43.37 28.60
C LEU A 137 37.38 42.12 27.75
N HIS A 138 38.61 41.96 27.26
CA HIS A 138 39.11 40.69 26.69
C HIS A 138 39.80 39.85 27.77
N GLY A 139 39.19 39.78 28.96
CA GLY A 139 39.82 39.15 30.13
C GLY A 139 39.63 37.64 30.17
N SER A 140 40.67 36.90 30.54
CA SER A 140 40.65 35.44 30.79
C SER A 140 39.62 35.01 31.85
N HIS A 141 39.07 35.95 32.62
CA HIS A 141 38.08 35.70 33.67
C HIS A 141 36.62 35.62 33.18
N ILE A 142 36.32 36.03 31.94
CA ILE A 142 34.94 36.04 31.41
C ILE A 142 34.33 34.63 31.35
N PRO A 143 35.03 33.60 30.84
CA PRO A 143 34.52 32.22 30.85
C PRO A 143 34.24 31.69 32.26
N LEU A 144 35.01 32.15 33.26
CA LEU A 144 34.85 31.76 34.65
C LEU A 144 33.51 32.28 35.22
N ILE A 145 33.22 33.58 35.03
CA ILE A 145 32.00 34.22 35.52
C ILE A 145 30.77 33.74 34.73
N ALA A 146 30.87 33.68 33.39
CA ALA A 146 29.80 33.20 32.52
C ALA A 146 29.46 31.72 32.83
N GLY A 147 30.48 30.87 33.01
CA GLY A 147 30.31 29.48 33.40
C GLY A 147 29.61 29.33 34.75
N GLY A 148 30.09 30.06 35.76
CA GLY A 148 29.52 30.05 37.12
C GLY A 148 28.05 30.48 37.15
N LEU A 149 27.70 31.61 36.51
CA LEU A 149 26.33 32.12 36.44
C LEU A 149 25.41 31.21 35.62
N ALA A 150 25.87 30.70 34.48
CA ALA A 150 25.11 29.76 33.66
C ALA A 150 24.80 28.46 34.43
N ARG A 151 25.77 27.96 35.21
CA ARG A 151 25.59 26.77 36.03
C ARG A 151 24.65 27.01 37.20
N LEU A 152 24.73 28.17 37.86
CA LEU A 152 23.79 28.53 38.93
C LEU A 152 22.35 28.57 38.40
N GLY A 153 22.13 29.24 37.26
CA GLY A 153 20.82 29.27 36.58
C GLY A 153 20.33 27.87 36.21
N ALA A 154 21.17 27.06 35.55
CA ALA A 154 20.79 25.69 35.18
C ALA A 154 20.41 24.84 36.41
N VAL A 155 21.26 24.83 37.45
CA VAL A 155 21.03 24.03 38.67
C VAL A 155 19.73 24.43 39.37
N THR A 156 19.40 25.72 39.44
CA THR A 156 18.13 26.17 40.06
C THR A 156 16.89 25.64 39.33
N VAL A 157 16.92 25.60 37.99
CA VAL A 157 15.82 25.12 37.15
C VAL A 157 15.71 23.59 37.18
N ILE A 158 16.85 22.89 37.22
CA ILE A 158 16.89 21.41 37.16
C ILE A 158 16.69 20.76 38.54
N SER A 159 16.94 21.49 39.65
CA SER A 159 16.91 20.94 41.00
C SER A 159 15.66 20.09 41.33
N PRO A 160 14.43 20.45 40.91
CA PRO A 160 13.26 19.59 41.10
C PRO A 160 13.36 18.25 40.35
N LEU A 161 13.87 18.26 39.12
CA LEU A 161 14.08 17.05 38.31
C LEU A 161 15.22 16.19 38.88
N GLU A 162 16.27 16.79 39.43
CA GLU A 162 17.33 16.08 40.14
C GLU A 162 16.79 15.39 41.39
N LEU A 163 15.93 16.06 42.18
CA LEU A 163 15.28 15.45 43.33
C LEU A 163 14.40 14.25 42.91
N VAL A 164 13.60 14.41 41.86
CA VAL A 164 12.75 13.33 41.32
C VAL A 164 13.59 12.14 40.86
N ARG A 165 14.69 12.40 40.14
CA ARG A 165 15.63 11.36 39.73
C ARG A 165 16.25 10.66 40.94
N THR A 166 16.73 11.40 41.93
CA THR A 166 17.35 10.80 43.13
C THR A 166 16.36 9.93 43.91
N LYS A 167 15.08 10.33 44.00
CA LYS A 167 14.01 9.50 44.58
C LYS A 167 13.71 8.25 43.77
N MET A 168 13.67 8.35 42.44
CA MET A 168 13.49 7.18 41.55
C MET A 168 14.69 6.23 41.56
N GLN A 169 15.88 6.75 41.84
CA GLN A 169 17.11 5.95 41.95
C GLN A 169 17.25 5.30 43.33
N SER A 170 16.72 5.93 44.39
CA SER A 170 16.72 5.36 45.74
C SER A 170 15.57 4.38 45.96
N ARG A 171 14.42 4.57 45.31
CA ARG A 171 13.24 3.68 45.35
C ARG A 171 12.68 3.49 43.95
N LYS A 172 12.42 2.25 43.55
CA LYS A 172 11.79 1.93 42.26
C LYS A 172 10.29 2.22 42.32
N LEU A 173 9.95 3.49 42.21
CA LEU A 173 8.57 3.97 42.17
C LEU A 173 8.05 3.92 40.73
N THR A 174 6.85 3.40 40.55
CA THR A 174 6.10 3.54 39.29
C THR A 174 5.80 5.03 39.07
N TYR A 175 5.72 5.51 37.82
CA TYR A 175 5.43 6.93 37.54
C TYR A 175 4.15 7.45 38.24
N ALA A 176 3.16 6.59 38.44
CA ALA A 176 1.95 6.91 39.22
C ALA A 176 2.25 7.11 40.71
N GLU A 177 3.01 6.19 41.32
CA GLU A 177 3.41 6.24 42.74
C GLU A 177 4.35 7.41 43.03
N LEU A 178 5.21 7.76 42.06
CA LEU A 178 6.07 8.93 42.12
C LEU A 178 5.26 10.23 42.15
N THR A 179 4.21 10.33 41.32
CA THR A 179 3.34 11.51 41.30
C THR A 179 2.59 11.67 42.61
N VAL A 180 2.15 10.56 43.21
CA VAL A 180 1.54 10.55 44.56
C VAL A 180 2.55 10.94 45.64
N CYS A 181 3.78 10.44 45.58
CA CYS A 181 4.86 10.77 46.52
C CYS A 181 5.28 12.24 46.44
N ILE A 182 5.33 12.83 45.23
CA ILE A 182 5.64 14.25 45.04
C ILE A 182 4.47 15.09 45.56
N ARG A 183 3.23 14.72 45.26
CA ARG A 183 2.03 15.41 45.72
C ARG A 183 1.92 15.38 47.25
N SER A 184 2.22 14.25 47.88
CA SER A 184 2.24 14.13 49.34
C SER A 184 3.41 14.91 49.98
N ALA A 185 4.59 14.91 49.37
CA ALA A 185 5.73 15.69 49.85
C ALA A 185 5.49 17.21 49.77
N VAL A 186 4.88 17.69 48.68
CA VAL A 186 4.49 19.09 48.53
C VAL A 186 3.38 19.46 49.51
N ALA A 187 2.42 18.56 49.77
CA ALA A 187 1.37 18.77 50.77
C ALA A 187 1.91 18.84 52.22
N GLN A 188 2.95 18.05 52.54
CA GLN A 188 3.52 17.97 53.91
C GLN A 188 4.62 19.00 54.20
N SER A 189 5.45 19.35 53.20
CA SER A 189 6.64 20.21 53.39
C SER A 189 6.63 21.48 52.52
N GLY A 190 5.54 21.76 51.80
CA GLY A 190 5.42 22.90 50.88
C GLY A 190 6.19 22.72 49.56
N TRP A 191 5.98 23.62 48.61
CA TRP A 191 6.57 23.55 47.26
C TRP A 191 8.10 23.70 47.24
N LEU A 192 8.66 24.46 48.20
CA LEU A 192 10.11 24.59 48.40
C LEU A 192 10.81 23.27 48.75
N SER A 193 10.06 22.25 49.17
CA SER A 193 10.60 20.90 49.39
C SER A 193 11.26 20.28 48.15
N LEU A 194 10.87 20.70 46.94
CA LEU A 194 11.44 20.23 45.67
C LEU A 194 12.89 20.67 45.45
N TRP A 195 13.34 21.70 46.17
CA TRP A 195 14.73 22.20 46.18
C TRP A 195 15.55 21.70 47.38
N LYS A 196 15.03 20.72 48.15
CA LYS A 196 15.82 20.06 49.20
C LYS A 196 17.03 19.37 48.55
N GLY A 197 18.24 19.81 48.92
CA GLY A 197 19.50 19.34 48.32
C GLY A 197 20.13 20.32 47.31
N TRP A 198 19.48 21.44 47.00
CA TRP A 198 20.01 22.48 46.11
C TRP A 198 21.37 23.03 46.57
N GLY A 199 21.53 23.37 47.86
CA GLY A 199 22.75 23.95 48.41
C GLY A 199 24.03 23.10 48.19
N PRO A 200 24.03 21.81 48.58
CA PRO A 200 25.15 20.90 48.29
C PRO A 200 25.44 20.73 46.79
N THR A 201 24.42 20.77 45.93
CA THR A 201 24.59 20.71 44.47
C THR A 201 25.27 21.97 43.94
N VAL A 202 24.82 23.16 44.36
CA VAL A 202 25.43 24.44 43.97
C VAL A 202 26.89 24.54 44.41
N LEU A 203 27.18 24.14 45.65
CA LEU A 203 28.53 24.18 46.22
C LEU A 203 29.54 23.35 45.44
N ARG A 204 29.09 22.28 44.77
CA ARG A 204 29.94 21.45 43.91
C ARG A 204 29.95 21.94 42.46
N ASP A 205 28.77 22.18 41.88
CA ASP A 205 28.62 22.34 40.43
C ASP A 205 29.08 23.71 39.94
N VAL A 206 28.87 24.78 40.72
CA VAL A 206 29.27 26.15 40.34
C VAL A 206 30.80 26.31 40.33
N PRO A 207 31.55 25.94 41.38
CA PRO A 207 33.01 25.99 41.32
C PRO A 207 33.59 25.09 40.23
N PHE A 208 32.97 23.91 40.02
CA PHE A 208 33.40 22.99 38.96
C PHE A 208 33.25 23.63 37.57
N SER A 209 32.10 24.25 37.29
CA SER A 209 31.83 24.90 36.01
C SER A 209 32.73 26.11 35.76
N ALA A 210 32.93 26.95 36.77
CA ALA A 210 33.78 28.14 36.69
C ALA A 210 35.23 27.77 36.35
N LEU A 211 35.79 26.78 37.06
CA LEU A 211 37.14 26.26 36.80
C LEU A 211 37.23 25.53 35.47
N TYR A 212 36.18 24.80 35.08
CA TYR A 212 36.15 24.07 33.81
C TYR A 212 36.23 25.01 32.61
N TRP A 213 35.39 26.04 32.53
CA TRP A 213 35.41 26.97 31.39
C TRP A 213 36.66 27.84 31.35
N PHE A 214 37.18 28.25 32.51
CA PHE A 214 38.46 28.95 32.60
C PHE A 214 39.62 28.12 32.04
N ASN A 215 39.77 26.88 32.52
CA ASN A 215 40.83 25.99 32.06
C ASN A 215 40.62 25.53 30.61
N TYR A 216 39.38 25.35 30.17
CA TYR A 216 39.07 24.95 28.79
C TYR A 216 39.53 26.00 27.80
N GLU A 217 39.18 27.28 28.02
CA GLU A 217 39.59 28.37 27.13
C GLU A 217 41.11 28.60 27.19
N LEU A 218 41.74 28.46 28.37
CA LEU A 218 43.20 28.55 28.51
C LEU A 218 43.94 27.44 27.76
N VAL A 219 43.52 26.18 27.92
CA VAL A 219 44.14 25.04 27.25
C VAL A 219 43.86 25.08 25.75
N LYS A 220 42.65 25.46 25.34
CA LYS A 220 42.27 25.64 23.94
C LYS A 220 43.12 26.73 23.27
N ALA A 221 43.31 27.88 23.91
CA ALA A 221 44.15 28.96 23.40
C ALA A 221 45.61 28.50 23.21
N ARG A 222 46.19 27.82 24.20
CA ARG A 222 47.58 27.29 24.11
C ARG A 222 47.74 26.21 23.04
N LEU A 223 46.76 25.33 22.86
CA LEU A 223 46.81 24.30 21.83
C LEU A 223 46.65 24.88 20.41
N HIS A 224 45.86 25.96 20.25
CA HIS A 224 45.76 26.68 18.98
C HIS A 224 47.06 27.41 18.62
N GLU A 225 47.78 27.93 19.61
CA GLU A 225 49.07 28.61 19.40
C GLU A 225 50.19 27.63 18.96
N GLN A 226 50.10 26.35 19.35
CA GLN A 226 51.13 25.34 19.10
C GLN A 226 50.97 24.54 17.79
N HIS A 227 49.86 24.64 17.04
CA HIS A 227 49.63 23.85 15.82
C HIS A 227 49.31 24.73 14.60
N ILE A 228 50.25 24.82 13.66
CA ILE A 228 50.16 25.65 12.42
C ILE A 228 49.36 24.98 11.29
N VAL A 229 48.91 23.71 11.40
CA VAL A 229 48.20 23.03 10.31
C VAL A 229 46.92 22.31 10.78
N SER A 230 45.80 22.67 10.13
CA SER A 230 44.51 21.98 9.97
C SER A 230 44.42 20.54 10.54
N GLN A 231 44.21 20.41 11.85
CA GLN A 231 43.59 19.22 12.41
C GLN A 231 42.33 19.62 13.19
N THR A 232 41.22 19.05 12.70
CA THR A 232 39.83 19.06 13.19
C THR A 232 39.57 19.74 14.53
N ASP A 233 38.65 20.72 14.58
CA ASP A 233 38.13 21.35 15.81
C ASP A 233 37.74 20.34 16.91
N PHE A 234 37.37 19.12 16.50
CA PHE A 234 37.01 18.03 17.39
C PHE A 234 38.17 17.56 18.29
N SER A 235 39.37 17.34 17.76
CA SER A 235 40.49 16.78 18.54
C SER A 235 41.01 17.76 19.58
N ILE A 236 41.14 19.04 19.20
CA ILE A 236 41.51 20.14 20.11
C ILE A 236 40.45 20.31 21.20
N SER A 237 39.16 20.30 20.83
CA SER A 237 38.07 20.39 21.81
C SER A 237 38.00 19.18 22.75
N PHE A 238 38.33 17.99 22.26
CA PHE A 238 38.34 16.77 23.05
C PHE A 238 39.48 16.77 24.09
N THR A 239 40.71 17.10 23.69
CA THR A 239 41.87 17.13 24.60
C THR A 239 41.77 18.26 25.62
N SER A 240 41.38 19.46 25.19
CA SER A 240 41.11 20.59 26.10
C SER A 240 39.97 20.29 27.08
N GLY A 241 38.90 19.64 26.61
CA GLY A 241 37.80 19.18 27.45
C GLY A 241 38.20 18.14 28.48
N ALA A 242 39.06 17.19 28.12
CA ALA A 242 39.57 16.15 29.02
C ALA A 242 40.48 16.73 30.11
N ILE A 243 41.46 17.56 29.73
CA ILE A 243 42.43 18.17 30.66
C ILE A 243 41.70 19.11 31.63
N SER A 244 40.85 19.99 31.11
CA SER A 244 40.07 20.91 31.93
C SER A 244 39.14 20.16 32.89
N GLY A 245 38.44 19.13 32.39
CA GLY A 245 37.56 18.29 33.21
C GLY A 245 38.30 17.56 34.33
N ALA A 246 39.51 17.06 34.07
CA ALA A 246 40.36 16.43 35.08
C ALA A 246 40.78 17.43 36.16
N VAL A 247 41.35 18.57 35.78
CA VAL A 247 41.81 19.62 36.72
C VAL A 247 40.65 20.13 37.58
N ALA A 248 39.50 20.45 36.97
CA ALA A 248 38.32 20.88 37.70
C ALA A 248 37.80 19.79 38.65
N ALA A 249 37.87 18.51 38.26
CA ALA A 249 37.46 17.40 39.11
C ALA A 249 38.36 17.22 40.35
N VAL A 250 39.67 17.45 40.22
CA VAL A 250 40.61 17.40 41.34
C VAL A 250 40.33 18.53 42.33
N LEU A 251 40.25 19.76 41.83
CA LEU A 251 40.11 20.96 42.67
C LEU A 251 38.77 21.01 43.41
N THR A 252 37.72 20.43 42.81
CA THR A 252 36.40 20.36 43.43
C THR A 252 36.11 19.01 44.11
N LEU A 253 37.16 18.21 44.38
CA LEU A 253 37.03 16.96 45.12
C LEU A 253 36.46 17.14 46.53
N PRO A 254 36.94 18.08 47.34
CA PRO A 254 36.43 18.29 48.69
C PRO A 254 34.91 18.56 48.74
N PHE A 255 34.39 19.37 47.80
CA PHE A 255 32.97 19.72 47.75
C PHE A 255 32.05 18.56 47.36
N ASP A 256 32.55 17.60 46.56
CA ASP A 256 31.79 16.41 46.19
C ASP A 256 31.77 15.38 47.32
N VAL A 257 32.88 15.22 48.06
CA VAL A 257 32.91 14.37 49.27
C VAL A 257 31.91 14.88 50.31
N VAL A 258 31.79 16.19 50.46
CA VAL A 258 30.77 16.78 51.34
C VAL A 258 29.34 16.52 50.82
N LYS A 259 29.09 16.65 49.52
CA LYS A 259 27.78 16.31 48.91
C LYS A 259 27.44 14.83 49.13
N THR A 260 28.37 13.91 48.89
CA THR A 260 28.12 12.47 49.03
C THR A 260 27.87 12.07 50.48
N ARG A 261 28.66 12.55 51.45
CA ARG A 261 28.40 12.31 52.89
C ARG A 261 27.03 12.84 53.32
N ARG A 262 26.64 14.03 52.87
CA ARG A 262 25.33 14.60 53.18
C ARG A 262 24.19 13.79 52.56
N GLN A 263 24.36 13.26 51.35
CA GLN A 263 23.37 12.38 50.71
C GLN A 263 23.24 11.03 51.44
N ILE A 264 24.34 10.47 51.95
CA ILE A 264 24.33 9.24 52.76
C ILE A 264 23.58 9.47 54.08
N GLN A 265 23.90 10.54 54.82
CA GLN A 265 23.20 10.90 56.07
C GLN A 265 21.69 11.09 55.87
N LEU A 266 21.29 11.76 54.79
CA LEU A 266 19.87 11.93 54.44
C LEU A 266 19.18 10.59 54.12
N GLY A 267 19.87 9.68 53.43
CA GLY A 267 19.35 8.35 53.10
C GLY A 267 19.17 7.44 54.31
N GLU A 268 20.11 7.47 55.26
CA GLU A 268 20.00 6.73 56.53
C GLU A 268 18.84 7.23 57.39
N MET A 269 18.62 8.54 57.44
CA MET A 269 17.51 9.13 58.19
C MET A 269 16.13 8.81 57.59
N GLU A 270 15.99 8.76 56.26
CA GLU A 270 14.75 8.35 55.59
C GLU A 270 14.38 6.87 55.81
N THR A 271 15.36 6.01 56.07
CA THR A 271 15.14 4.56 56.28
C THR A 271 14.83 4.21 57.73
N LEU A 272 15.27 5.02 58.69
CA LEU A 272 15.04 4.81 60.13
C LEU A 272 13.80 5.52 60.69
N GLY A 273 13.16 6.42 59.93
CA GLY A 273 11.88 7.03 60.31
C GLY A 273 11.92 7.95 61.53
N VAL A 274 13.09 8.44 61.94
CA VAL A 274 13.27 9.30 63.12
C VAL A 274 13.11 10.78 62.73
N PRO A 275 12.33 11.60 63.46
CA PRO A 275 12.17 13.03 63.16
C PRO A 275 13.43 13.85 63.45
N LEU A 276 13.60 14.92 62.67
CA LEU A 276 14.79 15.80 62.59
C LEU A 276 15.27 16.31 63.97
N LYS A 277 16.47 15.90 64.40
CA LYS A 277 17.31 16.72 65.30
C LYS A 277 18.33 17.47 64.44
N ARG A 278 18.24 18.81 64.46
CA ARG A 278 19.16 19.87 63.99
C ARG A 278 19.89 19.62 62.64
N THR A 279 19.55 20.43 61.64
CA THR A 279 20.26 20.55 60.37
C THR A 279 21.74 20.88 60.58
N SER A 280 22.66 19.94 60.33
CA SER A 280 24.09 20.24 60.30
C SER A 280 24.40 21.10 59.07
N SER A 281 25.09 22.22 59.29
CA SER A 281 25.59 23.07 58.21
C SER A 281 26.62 22.29 57.39
N THR A 282 26.67 22.51 56.07
CA THR A 282 27.66 21.91 55.15
C THR A 282 29.10 22.11 55.64
N TRP A 283 29.34 23.21 56.35
CA TRP A 283 30.62 23.53 56.98
C TRP A 283 30.97 22.65 58.19
N HIS A 284 29.98 22.21 58.97
CA HIS A 284 30.22 21.27 60.06
C HIS A 284 30.64 19.91 59.52
N ILE A 285 29.97 19.41 58.47
CA ILE A 285 30.34 18.14 57.82
C ILE A 285 31.78 18.19 57.27
N LEU A 286 32.21 19.31 56.69
CA LEU A 286 33.59 19.48 56.21
C LEU A 286 34.61 19.43 57.36
N LYS A 287 34.27 20.07 58.50
CA LYS A 287 35.10 20.08 59.72
C LYS A 287 35.18 18.68 60.35
N ASP A 288 34.08 17.95 60.36
CA ASP A 288 33.99 16.57 60.88
C ASP A 288 34.84 15.61 60.05
N ILE A 289 34.78 15.70 58.71
CA ILE A 289 35.62 14.88 57.81
C ILE A 289 37.11 15.16 58.04
N TRP A 290 37.46 16.43 58.19
CA TRP A 290 38.84 16.84 58.46
C TRP A 290 39.32 16.30 59.80
N ALA A 291 38.47 16.33 60.84
CA ALA A 291 38.78 15.83 62.17
C ALA A 291 38.93 14.29 62.21
N GLU A 292 38.08 13.55 61.48
CA GLU A 292 38.08 12.08 61.48
C GLU A 292 39.16 11.44 60.60
N SER A 293 39.47 12.05 59.44
CA SER A 293 40.24 11.39 58.37
C SER A 293 41.33 12.26 57.75
N GLY A 294 41.52 13.48 58.28
CA GLY A 294 42.50 14.46 57.79
C GLY A 294 42.31 14.84 56.32
N HIS A 295 43.38 15.40 55.71
CA HIS A 295 43.37 15.82 54.30
C HIS A 295 43.10 14.65 53.33
N ARG A 296 43.48 13.41 53.66
CA ARG A 296 43.21 12.21 52.83
C ARG A 296 41.71 11.92 52.75
N GLY A 297 40.96 12.18 53.82
CA GLY A 297 39.50 12.05 53.87
C GLY A 297 38.76 12.90 52.82
N LEU A 298 39.29 14.09 52.52
CA LEU A 298 38.70 15.01 51.53
C LEU A 298 38.97 14.61 50.08
N PHE A 299 39.92 13.72 49.83
CA PHE A 299 40.29 13.25 48.48
C PHE A 299 39.95 11.77 48.24
N VAL A 300 39.13 11.16 49.11
CA VAL A 300 38.62 9.80 48.92
C VAL A 300 37.80 9.71 47.64
N GLY A 301 38.14 8.77 46.76
CA GLY A 301 37.44 8.57 45.48
C GLY A 301 37.97 9.42 44.32
N PHE A 302 39.17 10.02 44.46
CA PHE A 302 39.86 10.78 43.41
C PHE A 302 39.91 10.05 42.05
N LEU A 303 40.46 8.84 42.03
CA LEU A 303 40.72 8.11 40.78
C LEU A 303 39.41 7.74 40.03
N PRO A 304 38.38 7.15 40.68
CA PRO A 304 37.09 6.93 40.04
C PRO A 304 36.43 8.21 39.51
N ARG A 305 36.66 9.36 40.16
CA ARG A 305 36.12 10.64 39.71
C ARG A 305 36.81 11.13 38.44
N VAL A 306 38.14 11.13 38.38
CA VAL A 306 38.89 11.59 37.20
C VAL A 306 38.56 10.70 35.99
N ILE A 307 38.54 9.38 36.17
CA ILE A 307 38.22 8.40 35.13
C ILE A 307 36.81 8.63 34.54
N LYS A 308 35.84 9.06 35.36
CA LYS A 308 34.49 9.38 34.91
C LYS A 308 34.40 10.75 34.25
N VAL A 309 34.91 11.79 34.93
CA VAL A 309 34.62 13.18 34.59
C VAL A 309 35.42 13.65 33.36
N ALA A 310 36.67 13.21 33.21
CA ALA A 310 37.49 13.63 32.07
C ALA A 310 36.90 13.17 30.71
N PRO A 311 36.52 11.89 30.51
CA PRO A 311 35.85 11.47 29.27
C PRO A 311 34.47 12.11 29.08
N ALA A 312 33.71 12.28 30.17
CA ALA A 312 32.38 12.88 30.11
C ALA A 312 32.42 14.32 29.57
N CYS A 313 33.36 15.12 30.08
CA CYS A 313 33.54 16.51 29.65
C CYS A 313 34.13 16.59 28.23
N ALA A 314 35.09 15.72 27.89
CA ALA A 314 35.69 15.66 26.57
C ALA A 314 34.67 15.38 25.46
N ILE A 315 33.85 14.33 25.64
CA ILE A 315 32.81 13.95 24.66
C ILE A 315 31.74 15.05 24.55
N MET A 316 31.35 15.65 25.68
CA MET A 316 30.31 16.67 25.70
C MET A 316 30.72 17.91 24.89
N ILE A 317 31.90 18.47 25.19
CA ILE A 317 32.33 19.71 24.54
C ILE A 317 32.74 19.48 23.09
N SER A 318 33.39 18.35 22.77
CA SER A 318 33.79 18.05 21.40
C SER A 318 32.58 17.83 20.49
N SER A 319 31.52 17.17 20.99
CA SER A 319 30.26 17.01 20.26
C SER A 319 29.52 18.34 20.11
N TYR A 320 29.55 19.20 21.14
CA TYR A 320 28.92 20.52 21.10
C TYR A 320 29.60 21.45 20.09
N GLU A 321 30.94 21.56 20.14
CA GLU A 321 31.72 22.38 19.21
C GLU A 321 31.62 21.86 17.77
N PHE A 322 31.69 20.54 17.57
CA PHE A 322 31.46 19.93 16.26
C PHE A 322 30.04 20.24 15.73
N GLY A 323 29.01 20.11 16.59
CA GLY A 323 27.64 20.45 16.21
C GLY A 323 27.47 21.91 15.84
N LYS A 324 28.14 22.82 16.55
CA LYS A 324 28.16 24.26 16.22
C LYS A 324 28.82 24.52 14.87
N ALA A 325 30.01 23.97 14.63
CA ALA A 325 30.72 24.11 13.36
C ALA A 325 29.89 23.55 12.19
N PHE A 326 29.27 22.38 12.36
CA PHE A 326 28.38 21.78 11.37
C PHE A 326 27.18 22.67 11.02
N PHE A 327 26.51 23.26 12.02
CA PHE A 327 25.37 24.15 11.77
C PHE A 327 25.80 25.49 11.14
N GLN A 328 26.99 26.00 11.46
CA GLN A 328 27.57 27.18 10.80
C GLN A 328 27.84 26.91 9.32
N GLU A 329 28.52 25.81 8.99
CA GLU A 329 28.80 25.41 7.61
C GLU A 329 27.51 25.18 6.81
N MET A 330 26.49 24.57 7.44
CA MET A 330 25.18 24.37 6.83
C MET A 330 24.44 25.69 6.58
N ASN A 331 24.50 26.65 7.52
CA ASN A 331 23.87 27.97 7.35
C ASN A 331 24.58 28.78 6.26
N LEU A 332 25.91 28.77 6.22
CA LEU A 332 26.73 29.40 5.18
C LEU A 332 26.44 28.80 3.79
N SER A 333 26.38 27.47 3.70
CA SER A 333 26.02 26.76 2.46
C SER A 333 24.61 27.11 1.99
N ARG A 334 23.67 27.31 2.94
CA ARG A 334 22.27 27.63 2.65
C ARG A 334 22.11 29.06 2.12
N GLU A 335 22.88 30.03 2.61
CA GLU A 335 22.87 31.41 2.11
C GLU A 335 23.50 31.52 0.70
N GLN A 336 24.57 30.77 0.41
CA GLN A 336 25.18 30.75 -0.93
C GLN A 336 24.30 30.11 -2.02
N LEU A 337 23.37 29.23 -1.65
CA LEU A 337 22.44 28.56 -2.57
C LEU A 337 21.18 29.38 -2.89
N HIS A 338 20.96 30.53 -2.23
CA HIS A 338 19.70 31.26 -2.27
C HIS A 338 19.34 32.03 -3.57
N PRO A 339 20.21 32.25 -4.58
CA PRO A 339 19.76 32.69 -5.90
C PRO A 339 19.42 31.55 -6.88
N LYS A 340 19.60 30.25 -6.53
CA LYS A 340 19.45 29.14 -7.50
C LYS A 340 18.56 27.97 -7.10
N ILE A 341 17.95 27.97 -5.92
CA ILE A 341 17.01 26.91 -5.51
C ILE A 341 15.58 27.44 -5.51
N LEU A 342 14.81 27.08 -6.54
CA LEU A 342 13.35 27.09 -6.50
C LEU A 342 12.88 26.40 -5.20
N PRO A 343 11.90 26.96 -4.47
CA PRO A 343 11.50 26.44 -3.17
C PRO A 343 11.10 24.97 -3.30
N LEU A 344 11.63 24.14 -2.39
CA LEU A 344 11.11 22.80 -2.11
C LEU A 344 9.62 22.96 -1.78
N VAL A 345 8.79 22.80 -2.80
CA VAL A 345 7.35 22.73 -2.69
C VAL A 345 7.06 21.60 -1.70
N ALA A 346 6.56 21.95 -0.53
CA ALA A 346 5.83 21.02 0.31
C ALA A 346 4.77 20.36 -0.59
N THR A 347 4.99 19.10 -0.99
CA THR A 347 4.06 18.41 -1.88
C THR A 347 2.83 18.04 -1.06
N SER A 348 1.91 18.99 -1.01
CA SER A 348 0.58 18.83 -0.48
C SER A 348 -0.28 18.06 -1.49
N HIS A 349 -1.58 18.32 -1.52
CA HIS A 349 -2.50 17.72 -2.49
C HIS A 349 -2.00 17.85 -3.94
N ARG A 350 -2.56 17.03 -4.83
CA ARG A 350 -2.20 17.05 -6.25
C ARG A 350 -2.47 18.45 -6.85
N LYS A 351 -1.40 19.15 -7.28
CA LYS A 351 -1.45 20.53 -7.81
C LYS A 351 -2.51 20.77 -8.89
N PHE A 352 -2.72 19.80 -9.78
CA PHE A 352 -3.77 19.87 -10.82
C PHE A 352 -4.65 18.63 -10.77
N SER A 353 -5.96 18.83 -10.66
CA SER A 353 -6.95 17.75 -10.76
C SER A 353 -6.89 17.11 -12.15
N ALA A 354 -7.03 15.78 -12.19
CA ALA A 354 -7.26 15.07 -13.44
C ALA A 354 -8.00 13.76 -13.16
N PRO A 355 -8.82 13.28 -14.10
CA PRO A 355 -9.59 12.06 -13.91
C PRO A 355 -8.69 10.84 -13.71
N ARG A 356 -9.25 9.81 -13.08
CA ARG A 356 -8.60 8.52 -12.90
C ARG A 356 -8.35 7.85 -14.26
N HIS A 357 -7.21 7.18 -14.37
CA HIS A 357 -6.93 6.31 -15.50
C HIS A 357 -7.64 4.95 -15.36
N GLY A 358 -8.66 4.72 -16.18
CA GLY A 358 -9.38 3.46 -16.30
C GLY A 358 -10.43 3.21 -15.21
N SER A 359 -11.48 2.47 -15.57
CA SER A 359 -12.57 2.13 -14.64
C SER A 359 -12.24 0.95 -13.73
N LEU A 360 -12.59 1.08 -12.44
CA LEU A 360 -12.48 0.03 -11.42
C LEU A 360 -13.62 -0.97 -11.47
N GLY A 361 -14.79 -0.64 -12.05
CA GLY A 361 -15.92 -1.57 -12.22
C GLY A 361 -15.61 -2.78 -13.12
N PHE A 362 -14.47 -2.72 -13.82
CA PHE A 362 -13.94 -3.81 -14.64
C PHE A 362 -12.75 -4.54 -14.02
N LEU A 363 -12.43 -4.28 -12.74
CA LEU A 363 -11.57 -5.15 -11.95
C LEU A 363 -12.36 -6.41 -11.53
N PRO A 364 -11.71 -7.59 -11.47
CA PRO A 364 -10.31 -7.86 -11.81
C PRO A 364 -10.06 -7.93 -13.32
N ARG A 365 -8.99 -7.26 -13.79
CA ARG A 365 -8.53 -7.31 -15.20
C ARG A 365 -7.68 -8.56 -15.49
N LYS A 366 -8.32 -9.73 -15.40
CA LYS A 366 -7.73 -11.06 -15.65
C LYS A 366 -8.28 -11.73 -16.92
N ARG A 367 -7.65 -12.82 -17.37
CA ARG A 367 -8.20 -13.65 -18.46
C ARG A 367 -9.56 -14.22 -18.05
N SER A 368 -10.55 -14.14 -18.93
CA SER A 368 -11.84 -14.80 -18.74
C SER A 368 -11.65 -16.31 -18.65
N ARG A 369 -12.24 -16.95 -17.63
CA ARG A 369 -12.21 -18.41 -17.48
C ARG A 369 -13.01 -19.11 -18.59
N ARG A 370 -14.08 -18.48 -19.07
CA ARG A 370 -14.90 -18.99 -20.18
C ARG A 370 -14.46 -18.33 -21.48
N HIS A 371 -14.35 -19.12 -22.54
CA HIS A 371 -14.10 -18.61 -23.89
C HIS A 371 -15.35 -17.94 -24.50
N ARG A 372 -16.53 -18.53 -24.24
CA ARG A 372 -17.85 -18.01 -24.60
C ARG A 372 -18.30 -16.95 -23.59
N GLY A 373 -19.00 -15.92 -24.08
CA GLY A 373 -19.66 -14.93 -23.23
C GLY A 373 -20.80 -15.57 -22.43
N LYS A 374 -20.70 -15.60 -21.09
CA LYS A 374 -21.81 -16.05 -20.23
C LYS A 374 -22.85 -14.93 -20.13
N VAL A 375 -24.12 -15.24 -20.35
CA VAL A 375 -25.23 -14.36 -19.93
C VAL A 375 -25.31 -14.41 -18.41
N LYS A 376 -25.07 -13.28 -17.75
CA LYS A 376 -25.15 -13.18 -16.27
C LYS A 376 -26.57 -12.84 -15.80
N SER A 377 -27.30 -12.09 -16.62
CA SER A 377 -28.67 -11.66 -16.38
C SER A 377 -29.44 -11.81 -17.69
N PHE A 378 -30.59 -12.47 -17.66
CA PHE A 378 -31.51 -12.50 -18.79
C PHE A 378 -32.52 -11.33 -18.66
N PRO A 379 -33.22 -10.95 -19.74
CA PRO A 379 -34.33 -10.00 -19.65
C PRO A 379 -35.36 -10.44 -18.59
N LYS A 380 -35.99 -9.48 -17.93
CA LYS A 380 -37.06 -9.77 -16.97
C LYS A 380 -38.20 -10.47 -17.70
N ASP A 381 -38.74 -11.47 -17.03
CA ASP A 381 -39.86 -12.25 -17.55
C ASP A 381 -41.18 -11.50 -17.38
N ASP A 382 -42.11 -11.74 -18.30
CA ASP A 382 -43.39 -11.06 -18.41
C ASP A 382 -44.40 -12.04 -19.03
N ALA A 383 -45.28 -12.60 -18.20
CA ALA A 383 -46.21 -13.66 -18.59
C ALA A 383 -47.25 -13.22 -19.63
N THR A 384 -47.48 -11.92 -19.80
CA THR A 384 -48.45 -11.38 -20.78
C THR A 384 -47.97 -11.54 -22.22
N LYS A 385 -46.67 -11.71 -22.44
CA LYS A 385 -46.06 -11.87 -23.76
C LYS A 385 -46.10 -13.33 -24.19
N PRO A 386 -46.10 -13.62 -25.50
CA PRO A 386 -45.96 -14.98 -25.99
C PRO A 386 -44.60 -15.57 -25.60
N VAL A 387 -44.54 -16.90 -25.46
CA VAL A 387 -43.30 -17.62 -25.15
C VAL A 387 -42.26 -17.36 -26.25
N HIS A 388 -41.08 -16.88 -25.86
CA HIS A 388 -39.99 -16.58 -26.79
C HIS A 388 -38.62 -16.79 -26.15
N LEU A 389 -37.61 -16.94 -27.02
CA LEU A 389 -36.20 -17.01 -26.60
C LEU A 389 -35.60 -15.62 -26.40
N THR A 390 -34.68 -15.54 -25.44
CA THR A 390 -34.07 -14.26 -25.04
C THR A 390 -32.62 -14.08 -25.49
N ALA A 391 -31.99 -15.12 -26.03
CA ALA A 391 -30.58 -15.08 -26.44
C ALA A 391 -30.26 -16.12 -27.52
N PHE A 392 -29.18 -15.86 -28.26
CA PHE A 392 -28.68 -16.70 -29.34
C PHE A 392 -27.13 -16.73 -29.37
N LEU A 393 -26.55 -17.63 -30.15
CA LEU A 393 -25.11 -17.70 -30.40
C LEU A 393 -24.77 -17.47 -31.86
N GLY A 394 -23.82 -16.58 -32.11
CA GLY A 394 -23.26 -16.34 -33.44
C GLY A 394 -21.74 -16.30 -33.43
N TYR A 395 -21.15 -16.23 -34.62
CA TYR A 395 -19.71 -16.19 -34.85
C TYR A 395 -19.34 -14.91 -35.59
N LYS A 396 -18.45 -14.11 -35.01
CA LYS A 396 -17.98 -12.89 -35.66
C LYS A 396 -17.21 -13.23 -36.94
N ALA A 397 -17.78 -12.95 -38.10
CA ALA A 397 -17.18 -13.21 -39.41
C ALA A 397 -16.16 -12.12 -39.77
N GLY A 398 -16.63 -10.87 -39.80
CA GLY A 398 -15.83 -9.72 -40.20
C GLY A 398 -16.58 -8.41 -40.02
N MET A 399 -16.08 -7.36 -40.68
CA MET A 399 -16.71 -6.05 -40.69
C MET A 399 -16.68 -5.51 -42.11
N THR A 400 -17.71 -4.74 -42.45
CA THR A 400 -17.79 -3.95 -43.68
C THR A 400 -18.44 -2.60 -43.36
N HIS A 401 -18.74 -1.79 -44.36
CA HIS A 401 -19.56 -0.59 -44.21
C HIS A 401 -20.77 -0.66 -45.12
N ILE A 402 -21.79 0.11 -44.76
CA ILE A 402 -23.03 0.27 -45.52
C ILE A 402 -23.29 1.75 -45.78
N VAL A 403 -24.12 2.03 -46.76
CA VAL A 403 -24.75 3.34 -46.94
C VAL A 403 -26.23 3.19 -46.61
N ARG A 404 -26.74 4.14 -45.84
CA ARG A 404 -28.18 4.29 -45.59
C ARG A 404 -28.56 5.75 -45.50
N GLU A 405 -29.84 6.01 -45.71
CA GLU A 405 -30.42 7.30 -45.37
C GLU A 405 -30.74 7.37 -43.87
N VAL A 406 -30.58 8.55 -43.28
CA VAL A 406 -30.87 8.79 -41.86
C VAL A 406 -32.17 9.56 -41.72
N ASP A 407 -33.16 8.96 -41.05
CA ASP A 407 -34.36 9.66 -40.62
C ASP A 407 -34.23 10.08 -39.15
N ARG A 408 -33.77 11.32 -38.95
CA ARG A 408 -33.62 11.95 -37.63
C ARG A 408 -33.94 13.44 -37.71
N PRO A 409 -35.22 13.83 -37.56
CA PRO A 409 -35.63 15.23 -37.56
C PRO A 409 -34.80 16.06 -36.58
N GLY A 410 -34.31 17.22 -37.02
CA GLY A 410 -33.43 18.12 -36.26
C GLY A 410 -31.92 17.81 -36.34
N SER A 411 -31.53 16.68 -36.96
CA SER A 411 -30.13 16.35 -37.20
C SER A 411 -29.61 17.00 -38.50
N LYS A 412 -28.34 17.44 -38.54
CA LYS A 412 -27.68 17.92 -39.77
C LYS A 412 -27.61 16.87 -40.89
N VAL A 413 -27.72 15.59 -40.53
CA VAL A 413 -27.71 14.45 -41.44
C VAL A 413 -29.11 13.89 -41.71
N ASN A 414 -30.18 14.59 -41.31
CA ASN A 414 -31.54 14.16 -41.62
C ASN A 414 -31.74 14.09 -43.14
N LYS A 415 -32.35 13.02 -43.65
CA LYS A 415 -32.56 12.74 -45.08
C LYS A 415 -31.28 12.81 -45.91
N LYS A 416 -30.14 12.49 -45.29
CA LYS A 416 -28.84 12.37 -45.97
C LYS A 416 -28.31 10.97 -45.84
N GLU A 417 -27.55 10.59 -46.84
CA GLU A 417 -26.83 9.33 -46.84
C GLU A 417 -25.63 9.39 -45.91
N VAL A 418 -25.49 8.36 -45.10
CA VAL A 418 -24.35 8.20 -44.20
C VAL A 418 -23.71 6.84 -44.42
N VAL A 419 -22.39 6.84 -44.33
CA VAL A 419 -21.60 5.61 -44.30
C VAL A 419 -21.44 5.17 -42.86
N GLU A 420 -21.91 3.97 -42.53
CA GLU A 420 -21.78 3.39 -41.20
C GLU A 420 -21.07 2.04 -41.25
N ALA A 421 -20.10 1.86 -40.36
CA ALA A 421 -19.43 0.57 -40.20
C ALA A 421 -20.36 -0.44 -39.53
N VAL A 422 -20.32 -1.68 -40.00
CA VAL A 422 -21.12 -2.80 -39.48
C VAL A 422 -20.25 -4.03 -39.23
N THR A 423 -20.63 -4.84 -38.25
CA THR A 423 -20.05 -6.15 -38.01
C THR A 423 -21.00 -7.24 -38.49
N ILE A 424 -20.47 -8.19 -39.27
CA ILE A 424 -21.20 -9.38 -39.70
C ILE A 424 -20.97 -10.52 -38.70
N VAL A 425 -22.06 -11.06 -38.15
CA VAL A 425 -22.07 -12.18 -37.22
C VAL A 425 -22.86 -13.31 -37.86
N GLU A 426 -22.19 -14.38 -38.27
CA GLU A 426 -22.84 -15.57 -38.83
C GLU A 426 -23.54 -16.36 -37.71
N THR A 427 -24.80 -16.68 -37.91
CA THR A 427 -25.71 -17.26 -36.92
C THR A 427 -26.38 -18.50 -37.50
N PRO A 428 -25.66 -19.65 -37.62
CA PRO A 428 -26.29 -20.89 -38.01
C PRO A 428 -27.40 -21.28 -37.02
N PRO A 429 -28.47 -21.96 -37.46
CA PRO A 429 -29.56 -22.36 -36.58
C PRO A 429 -29.07 -23.15 -35.36
N MET A 430 -29.62 -22.84 -34.19
CA MET A 430 -29.29 -23.51 -32.93
C MET A 430 -30.23 -24.69 -32.68
N ILE A 431 -29.70 -25.85 -32.31
CA ILE A 431 -30.52 -27.03 -31.98
C ILE A 431 -30.79 -27.06 -30.48
N VAL A 432 -32.07 -27.17 -30.09
CA VAL A 432 -32.46 -27.36 -28.70
C VAL A 432 -32.32 -28.83 -28.32
N VAL A 433 -31.59 -29.12 -27.25
CA VAL A 433 -31.23 -30.49 -26.83
C VAL A 433 -31.61 -30.80 -25.39
N GLY A 434 -32.31 -29.89 -24.71
CA GLY A 434 -32.78 -30.12 -23.35
C GLY A 434 -33.40 -28.90 -22.71
N VAL A 435 -33.89 -29.08 -21.49
CA VAL A 435 -34.58 -28.08 -20.66
C VAL A 435 -34.05 -28.18 -19.23
N VAL A 436 -33.88 -27.04 -18.57
CA VAL A 436 -33.43 -26.92 -17.18
C VAL A 436 -34.46 -26.08 -16.42
N GLY A 437 -34.96 -26.63 -15.32
CA GLY A 437 -35.87 -25.94 -14.41
C GLY A 437 -35.13 -25.35 -13.22
N TYR A 438 -35.45 -24.10 -12.87
CA TYR A 438 -34.92 -23.40 -11.71
C TYR A 438 -36.02 -23.04 -10.72
N ILE A 439 -35.78 -23.30 -9.44
CA ILE A 439 -36.59 -22.81 -8.32
C ILE A 439 -35.91 -21.62 -7.67
N GLU A 440 -36.71 -20.64 -7.28
CA GLU A 440 -36.27 -19.55 -6.45
C GLU A 440 -36.17 -20.02 -5.00
N THR A 441 -35.01 -19.80 -4.39
CA THR A 441 -34.78 -20.07 -2.97
C THR A 441 -34.28 -18.79 -2.31
N PRO A 442 -34.33 -18.67 -0.97
CA PRO A 442 -33.77 -17.51 -0.27
C PRO A 442 -32.28 -17.25 -0.56
N ARG A 443 -31.53 -18.27 -1.05
CA ARG A 443 -30.12 -18.15 -1.44
C ARG A 443 -29.91 -17.85 -2.94
N GLY A 444 -31.00 -17.63 -3.68
CA GLY A 444 -31.02 -17.44 -5.14
C GLY A 444 -31.58 -18.65 -5.91
N LEU A 445 -31.41 -18.63 -7.22
CA LEU A 445 -31.93 -19.66 -8.12
C LEU A 445 -31.12 -20.95 -8.03
N ARG A 446 -31.81 -22.08 -7.79
CA ARG A 446 -31.22 -23.43 -7.78
C ARG A 446 -31.82 -24.26 -8.90
N SER A 447 -31.00 -25.01 -9.64
CA SER A 447 -31.50 -25.97 -10.63
C SER A 447 -32.17 -27.15 -9.94
N ILE A 448 -33.42 -27.46 -10.30
CA ILE A 448 -34.15 -28.64 -9.79
C ILE A 448 -33.84 -29.86 -10.66
N LYS A 449 -34.19 -29.77 -11.94
CA LYS A 449 -34.11 -30.88 -12.89
C LYS A 449 -33.55 -30.39 -14.23
N THR A 450 -32.93 -31.32 -14.93
CA THR A 450 -32.48 -31.12 -16.31
C THR A 450 -32.94 -32.33 -17.11
N ILE A 451 -33.70 -32.07 -18.16
CA ILE A 451 -34.20 -33.07 -19.08
C ILE A 451 -33.49 -32.84 -20.40
N PHE A 452 -32.74 -33.84 -20.88
CA PHE A 452 -32.15 -33.81 -22.23
C PHE A 452 -33.09 -34.46 -23.23
N ALA A 453 -32.91 -34.14 -24.51
CA ALA A 453 -33.57 -34.81 -25.62
C ALA A 453 -33.06 -36.25 -25.81
N GLU A 454 -33.74 -37.04 -26.63
CA GLU A 454 -33.37 -38.42 -26.93
C GLU A 454 -32.13 -38.46 -27.83
N HIS A 455 -32.18 -37.76 -28.96
CA HIS A 455 -31.16 -37.75 -29.99
C HIS A 455 -30.25 -36.53 -29.88
N ILE A 456 -29.12 -36.71 -29.18
CA ILE A 456 -28.09 -35.69 -29.07
C ILE A 456 -27.04 -35.86 -30.18
N SER A 457 -26.84 -34.80 -30.97
CA SER A 457 -25.84 -34.75 -32.04
C SER A 457 -24.41 -34.99 -31.54
N ASP A 458 -23.57 -35.56 -32.39
CA ASP A 458 -22.16 -35.85 -32.07
C ASP A 458 -21.34 -34.59 -31.80
N GLU A 459 -21.63 -33.48 -32.47
CA GLU A 459 -20.98 -32.20 -32.20
C GLU A 459 -21.29 -31.66 -30.79
N CYS A 460 -22.50 -31.94 -30.28
CA CYS A 460 -22.90 -31.66 -28.91
C CYS A 460 -22.26 -32.65 -27.92
N LYS A 461 -22.23 -33.95 -28.23
CA LYS A 461 -21.52 -34.95 -27.42
C LYS A 461 -20.03 -34.59 -27.26
N ARG A 462 -19.38 -34.03 -28.29
CA ARG A 462 -18.00 -33.49 -28.21
C ARG A 462 -17.84 -32.43 -27.12
N ARG A 463 -18.90 -31.70 -26.72
CA ARG A 463 -18.87 -30.73 -25.60
C ARG A 463 -18.43 -31.38 -24.30
N PHE A 464 -18.92 -32.61 -24.05
CA PHE A 464 -18.72 -33.38 -22.83
C PHE A 464 -17.37 -34.10 -22.77
N TYR A 465 -16.68 -34.24 -23.90
CA TYR A 465 -15.33 -34.82 -23.95
C TYR A 465 -14.24 -33.75 -24.06
N LYS A 466 -13.11 -33.99 -23.40
CA LYS A 466 -11.86 -33.25 -23.64
C LYS A 466 -11.10 -33.85 -24.82
N ASN A 467 -10.96 -35.18 -24.83
CA ASN A 467 -10.38 -35.93 -25.93
C ASN A 467 -11.45 -36.82 -26.57
N TRP A 468 -12.00 -36.38 -27.71
CA TRP A 468 -13.04 -37.11 -28.42
C TRP A 468 -12.52 -38.39 -29.09
N TYR A 469 -11.35 -38.32 -29.72
CA TYR A 469 -10.81 -39.40 -30.55
C TYR A 469 -10.41 -40.63 -29.74
N LYS A 470 -9.87 -40.43 -28.54
CA LYS A 470 -9.53 -41.53 -27.62
C LYS A 470 -10.71 -42.05 -26.80
N SER A 471 -11.88 -41.41 -26.89
CA SER A 471 -13.04 -41.79 -26.09
C SER A 471 -13.90 -42.84 -26.77
N LYS A 472 -14.56 -43.70 -25.96
CA LYS A 472 -15.59 -44.64 -26.43
C LYS A 472 -16.94 -43.97 -26.78
N LYS A 473 -17.04 -42.63 -26.67
CA LYS A 473 -18.21 -41.80 -27.05
C LYS A 473 -19.56 -42.21 -26.39
N LYS A 474 -19.51 -42.81 -25.19
CA LYS A 474 -20.69 -43.29 -24.43
C LYS A 474 -21.56 -42.21 -23.74
N ALA A 475 -21.37 -40.92 -24.03
CA ALA A 475 -22.17 -39.87 -23.42
C ALA A 475 -23.64 -39.98 -23.85
N PHE A 476 -24.56 -39.93 -22.89
CA PHE A 476 -26.01 -40.02 -23.07
C PHE A 476 -26.56 -41.33 -23.64
N THR A 477 -25.76 -42.39 -23.81
CA THR A 477 -26.27 -43.65 -24.37
C THR A 477 -27.32 -44.32 -23.48
N LYS A 478 -27.11 -44.35 -22.15
CA LYS A 478 -28.12 -44.83 -21.19
C LYS A 478 -29.34 -43.91 -21.10
N TYR A 479 -29.12 -42.61 -21.27
CA TYR A 479 -30.19 -41.61 -21.18
C TYR A 479 -31.13 -41.67 -22.39
N CYS A 480 -30.59 -41.93 -23.59
CA CYS A 480 -31.37 -42.19 -24.80
C CYS A 480 -32.26 -43.43 -24.63
N LYS A 481 -31.74 -44.52 -24.05
CA LYS A 481 -32.56 -45.73 -23.75
C LYS A 481 -33.74 -45.42 -22.82
N ARG A 482 -33.55 -44.52 -21.84
CA ARG A 482 -34.64 -44.07 -20.95
C ARG A 482 -35.80 -43.37 -21.69
N TRP A 483 -35.55 -42.76 -22.85
CA TRP A 483 -36.63 -42.20 -23.68
C TRP A 483 -37.41 -43.29 -24.43
N GLN A 484 -36.83 -44.47 -24.59
CA GLN A 484 -37.43 -45.63 -25.28
C GLN A 484 -38.19 -46.53 -24.29
N ASP A 485 -37.60 -46.76 -23.10
CA ASP A 485 -38.17 -47.57 -22.03
C ASP A 485 -39.44 -46.94 -21.43
N ASP A 486 -40.50 -47.73 -21.19
CA ASP A 486 -41.78 -47.23 -20.69
C ASP A 486 -41.69 -46.63 -19.27
N ASP A 487 -40.95 -47.27 -18.37
CA ASP A 487 -40.68 -46.71 -17.03
C ASP A 487 -39.83 -45.44 -17.10
N GLY A 488 -38.93 -45.37 -18.08
CA GLY A 488 -38.11 -44.20 -18.35
C GLY A 488 -38.95 -43.00 -18.81
N LYS A 489 -39.91 -43.23 -19.72
CA LYS A 489 -40.91 -42.25 -20.15
C LYS A 489 -41.79 -41.78 -18.99
N LYS A 490 -42.32 -42.69 -18.17
CA LYS A 490 -43.08 -42.32 -16.95
C LYS A 490 -42.25 -41.42 -16.02
N GLN A 491 -40.96 -41.71 -15.84
CA GLN A 491 -40.08 -40.87 -15.04
C GLN A 491 -39.79 -39.51 -15.69
N LEU A 492 -39.71 -39.43 -17.03
CA LEU A 492 -39.58 -38.16 -17.75
C LEU A 492 -40.83 -37.29 -17.62
N GLU A 493 -42.03 -37.87 -17.74
CA GLU A 493 -43.29 -37.17 -17.50
C GLU A 493 -43.39 -36.65 -16.06
N LYS A 494 -42.98 -37.45 -15.07
CA LYS A 494 -42.86 -37.00 -13.68
C LYS A 494 -41.87 -35.84 -13.53
N ASP A 495 -40.74 -35.88 -14.22
CA ASP A 495 -39.75 -34.80 -14.20
C ASP A 495 -40.32 -33.51 -14.86
N PHE A 496 -41.05 -33.61 -15.97
CA PHE A 496 -41.74 -32.48 -16.61
C PHE A 496 -42.85 -31.90 -15.70
N ALA A 497 -43.68 -32.75 -15.10
CA ALA A 497 -44.72 -32.33 -14.16
C ALA A 497 -44.12 -31.64 -12.92
N CYS A 498 -43.01 -32.16 -12.40
CA CYS A 498 -42.25 -31.54 -11.32
C CYS A 498 -41.74 -30.14 -11.72
N MET A 499 -41.26 -29.99 -12.96
CA MET A 499 -40.84 -28.69 -13.47
C MET A 499 -42.00 -27.71 -13.58
N LYS A 500 -43.17 -28.13 -14.08
CA LYS A 500 -44.39 -27.29 -14.15
C LYS A 500 -44.84 -26.79 -12.78
N LYS A 501 -44.77 -27.66 -11.76
CA LYS A 501 -45.26 -27.36 -10.41
C LYS A 501 -44.33 -26.46 -9.58
N TYR A 502 -43.02 -26.70 -9.62
CA TYR A 502 -42.08 -26.09 -8.66
C TYR A 502 -41.12 -25.05 -9.26
N CYS A 503 -40.90 -25.07 -10.58
CA CYS A 503 -39.94 -24.15 -11.19
C CYS A 503 -40.56 -22.78 -11.42
N HIS A 504 -39.75 -21.75 -11.17
CA HIS A 504 -40.11 -20.35 -11.42
C HIS A 504 -39.48 -19.85 -12.73
N ILE A 505 -38.38 -20.46 -13.17
CA ILE A 505 -37.67 -20.09 -14.39
C ILE A 505 -37.34 -21.34 -15.18
N ILE A 506 -37.63 -21.31 -16.48
CA ILE A 506 -37.32 -22.38 -17.42
C ILE A 506 -36.26 -21.89 -18.40
N ARG A 507 -35.24 -22.71 -18.63
CA ARG A 507 -34.20 -22.46 -19.63
C ARG A 507 -34.06 -23.65 -20.56
N VAL A 508 -33.95 -23.41 -21.85
CA VAL A 508 -33.61 -24.45 -22.82
C VAL A 508 -32.10 -24.53 -23.00
N LEU A 509 -31.59 -25.74 -23.17
CA LEU A 509 -30.21 -26.01 -23.55
C LEU A 509 -30.15 -26.09 -25.07
N ALA A 510 -29.47 -25.11 -25.69
CA ALA A 510 -29.33 -25.05 -27.13
C ALA A 510 -27.85 -25.01 -27.53
N HIS A 511 -27.48 -25.70 -28.61
CA HIS A 511 -26.12 -25.67 -29.15
C HIS A 511 -26.09 -25.18 -30.59
N THR A 512 -24.99 -24.55 -30.97
CA THR A 512 -24.72 -24.15 -32.37
C THR A 512 -24.34 -25.34 -33.23
N GLN A 513 -24.54 -25.24 -34.54
CA GLN A 513 -24.03 -26.22 -35.50
C GLN A 513 -22.67 -25.80 -36.07
N MET A 514 -21.60 -26.48 -35.67
CA MET A 514 -20.24 -26.13 -36.11
C MET A 514 -19.91 -26.64 -37.51
N ARG A 515 -20.57 -27.71 -37.95
CA ARG A 515 -20.40 -28.28 -39.30
C ARG A 515 -20.75 -27.29 -40.41
N LEU A 516 -21.63 -26.33 -40.12
CA LEU A 516 -22.13 -25.35 -41.08
C LEU A 516 -21.21 -24.13 -41.22
N VAL A 517 -20.29 -23.91 -40.26
CA VAL A 517 -19.42 -22.73 -40.23
C VAL A 517 -18.02 -23.13 -40.72
N PRO A 518 -17.30 -22.29 -41.49
CA PRO A 518 -15.96 -22.62 -42.03
C PRO A 518 -14.85 -22.55 -40.97
N LEU A 519 -15.04 -23.20 -39.82
CA LEU A 519 -14.09 -23.24 -38.70
C LEU A 519 -13.54 -24.66 -38.52
N ARG A 520 -12.25 -24.74 -38.20
CA ARG A 520 -11.60 -26.02 -37.86
C ARG A 520 -12.27 -26.76 -36.67
N GLN A 521 -12.92 -26.02 -35.78
CA GLN A 521 -13.50 -26.57 -34.56
C GLN A 521 -14.78 -27.35 -34.86
N LYS A 522 -14.82 -28.65 -34.53
CA LYS A 522 -16.03 -29.51 -34.63
C LYS A 522 -16.87 -29.58 -33.34
N LYS A 523 -16.41 -28.93 -32.27
CA LYS A 523 -17.02 -28.99 -30.93
C LYS A 523 -18.09 -27.91 -30.79
N SER A 524 -19.38 -28.27 -30.69
CA SER A 524 -20.47 -27.28 -30.63
C SER A 524 -20.44 -26.45 -29.35
N HIS A 525 -20.87 -25.19 -29.43
CA HIS A 525 -21.02 -24.32 -28.27
C HIS A 525 -22.42 -24.48 -27.68
N LEU A 526 -22.50 -25.02 -26.45
CA LEU A 526 -23.74 -25.21 -25.71
C LEU A 526 -24.03 -24.00 -24.78
N MET A 527 -25.30 -23.59 -24.73
CA MET A 527 -25.77 -22.61 -23.78
C MET A 527 -27.19 -22.84 -23.29
N GLU A 528 -27.45 -22.41 -22.06
CA GLU A 528 -28.80 -22.16 -21.58
C GLU A 528 -29.32 -20.85 -22.18
N VAL A 529 -30.56 -20.86 -22.65
CA VAL A 529 -31.35 -19.70 -23.07
C VAL A 529 -32.59 -19.66 -22.21
N GLN A 530 -32.88 -18.53 -21.57
CA GLN A 530 -34.10 -18.39 -20.78
C GLN A 530 -35.31 -18.20 -21.70
N LEU A 531 -36.39 -18.93 -21.41
CA LEU A 531 -37.70 -18.70 -22.00
C LEU A 531 -38.45 -17.66 -21.18
N ASN A 532 -38.92 -16.62 -21.85
CA ASN A 532 -39.76 -15.59 -21.27
C ASN A 532 -41.13 -15.58 -21.98
N GLY A 533 -42.16 -15.05 -21.31
CA GLY A 533 -43.53 -15.04 -21.85
C GLY A 533 -44.34 -16.28 -21.48
N GLY A 534 -45.65 -16.12 -21.31
CA GLY A 534 -46.57 -17.19 -20.92
C GLY A 534 -46.37 -17.71 -19.50
N THR A 535 -47.19 -18.68 -19.13
CA THR A 535 -47.07 -19.40 -17.86
C THR A 535 -45.88 -20.38 -17.88
N ILE A 536 -45.52 -20.93 -16.71
CA ILE A 536 -44.46 -21.95 -16.63
C ILE A 536 -44.85 -23.23 -17.39
N SER A 537 -46.14 -23.60 -17.42
CA SER A 537 -46.59 -24.73 -18.23
C SER A 537 -46.36 -24.47 -19.70
N ASP A 538 -46.81 -23.32 -20.21
CA ASP A 538 -46.66 -22.95 -21.62
C ASP A 538 -45.19 -22.97 -22.05
N LYS A 539 -44.29 -22.49 -21.20
CA LYS A 539 -42.84 -22.54 -21.46
C LYS A 539 -42.29 -23.96 -21.54
N ILE A 540 -42.77 -24.86 -20.69
CA ILE A 540 -42.32 -26.26 -20.70
C ILE A 540 -42.87 -26.99 -21.92
N ASP A 541 -44.14 -26.75 -22.26
CA ASP A 541 -44.79 -27.34 -23.43
C ASP A 541 -44.12 -26.85 -24.73
N TRP A 542 -43.87 -25.55 -24.82
CA TRP A 542 -43.06 -24.97 -25.90
C TRP A 542 -41.65 -25.58 -25.95
N ALA A 543 -40.98 -25.73 -24.80
CA ALA A 543 -39.65 -26.29 -24.75
C ALA A 543 -39.62 -27.76 -25.20
N ARG A 544 -40.65 -28.53 -24.84
CA ARG A 544 -40.83 -29.93 -25.24
C ARG A 544 -41.08 -30.04 -26.74
N GLU A 545 -41.95 -29.20 -27.30
CA GLU A 545 -42.22 -29.15 -28.74
C GLU A 545 -40.95 -28.84 -29.54
N LYS A 546 -40.11 -27.92 -29.04
CA LYS A 546 -38.87 -27.51 -29.71
C LYS A 546 -37.67 -28.43 -29.44
N LEU A 547 -37.79 -29.51 -28.67
CA LEU A 547 -36.70 -30.47 -28.49
C LEU A 547 -36.28 -31.06 -29.85
N GLU A 548 -34.97 -31.16 -30.07
CA GLU A 548 -34.32 -31.67 -31.30
C GLU A 548 -34.52 -30.82 -32.55
N GLN A 549 -35.33 -29.76 -32.46
CA GLN A 549 -35.57 -28.84 -33.57
C GLN A 549 -34.48 -27.76 -33.65
N ALA A 550 -34.24 -27.29 -34.88
CA ALA A 550 -33.35 -26.18 -35.16
C ALA A 550 -34.12 -24.85 -35.13
N ILE A 551 -33.60 -23.90 -34.37
CA ILE A 551 -34.17 -22.57 -34.21
C ILE A 551 -33.32 -21.56 -35.00
N PRO A 552 -33.87 -20.93 -36.04
CA PRO A 552 -33.20 -19.88 -36.79
C PRO A 552 -33.22 -18.54 -36.03
N ILE A 553 -32.30 -17.65 -36.38
CA ILE A 553 -32.08 -16.37 -35.68
C ILE A 553 -33.28 -15.41 -35.79
N ASN A 554 -33.98 -15.43 -36.92
CA ASN A 554 -35.13 -14.57 -37.23
C ASN A 554 -36.35 -14.79 -36.31
N THR A 555 -36.46 -15.98 -35.71
CA THR A 555 -37.51 -16.27 -34.70
C THR A 555 -37.18 -15.68 -33.32
N VAL A 556 -35.92 -15.34 -33.07
CA VAL A 556 -35.44 -14.86 -31.76
C VAL A 556 -35.31 -13.34 -31.74
N PHE A 557 -34.75 -12.75 -32.81
CA PHE A 557 -34.58 -11.31 -32.92
C PHE A 557 -35.35 -10.75 -34.11
N SER A 558 -35.83 -9.53 -33.94
CA SER A 558 -36.51 -8.79 -34.99
C SER A 558 -35.56 -7.83 -35.70
N GLN A 559 -35.89 -7.49 -36.94
CA GLN A 559 -35.23 -6.41 -37.67
C GLN A 559 -35.33 -5.09 -36.88
N ASP A 560 -34.31 -4.24 -36.95
CA ASP A 560 -34.19 -2.95 -36.25
C ASP A 560 -34.16 -2.99 -34.71
N GLU A 561 -34.20 -4.19 -34.10
CA GLU A 561 -34.13 -4.38 -32.66
C GLU A 561 -32.74 -4.00 -32.10
N MET A 562 -32.72 -3.44 -30.89
CA MET A 562 -31.50 -3.21 -30.12
C MET A 562 -31.18 -4.43 -29.26
N ILE A 563 -30.01 -5.01 -29.48
CA ILE A 563 -29.54 -6.19 -28.76
C ILE A 563 -28.26 -5.91 -27.97
N ASP A 564 -27.94 -6.82 -27.07
CA ASP A 564 -26.70 -6.81 -26.30
C ASP A 564 -25.76 -7.91 -26.79
N VAL A 565 -24.50 -7.57 -27.02
CA VAL A 565 -23.46 -8.49 -27.48
C VAL A 565 -22.54 -8.83 -26.31
N ILE A 566 -22.52 -10.10 -25.94
CA ILE A 566 -21.75 -10.62 -24.80
C ILE A 566 -20.67 -11.56 -25.32
N GLY A 567 -19.45 -11.38 -24.85
CA GLY A 567 -18.31 -12.10 -25.40
C GLY A 567 -17.03 -11.88 -24.61
N VAL A 568 -15.96 -12.42 -25.17
CA VAL A 568 -14.62 -12.24 -24.62
C VAL A 568 -13.80 -11.42 -25.61
N THR A 569 -13.21 -10.34 -25.11
CA THR A 569 -12.43 -9.39 -25.92
C THR A 569 -11.19 -10.03 -26.55
N LYS A 570 -10.61 -9.36 -27.55
CA LYS A 570 -9.30 -9.74 -28.13
C LYS A 570 -8.25 -9.78 -27.02
N GLY A 571 -7.44 -10.83 -26.99
CA GLY A 571 -6.33 -10.96 -26.05
C GLY A 571 -5.11 -10.19 -26.55
N HIS A 572 -4.45 -9.45 -25.66
CA HIS A 572 -3.20 -8.75 -25.95
C HIS A 572 -2.02 -9.24 -25.08
N GLY A 573 -2.25 -10.22 -24.20
CA GLY A 573 -1.22 -10.75 -23.30
C GLY A 573 -0.83 -9.79 -22.18
N TYR A 574 0.39 -9.95 -21.66
CA TYR A 574 0.95 -9.07 -20.65
C TYR A 574 1.32 -7.71 -21.27
N LYS A 575 0.83 -6.60 -20.69
CA LYS A 575 1.10 -5.24 -21.16
C LYS A 575 1.46 -4.32 -19.99
N GLY A 576 2.36 -3.37 -20.26
CA GLY A 576 2.71 -2.29 -19.35
C GLY A 576 1.56 -1.31 -19.08
N VAL A 577 1.72 -0.48 -18.06
CA VAL A 577 0.68 0.48 -17.59
C VAL A 577 0.23 1.46 -18.66
N THR A 578 1.14 1.96 -19.49
CA THR A 578 0.81 2.90 -20.58
C THR A 578 -0.16 2.28 -21.59
N SER A 579 -0.03 0.99 -21.93
CA SER A 579 -0.99 0.33 -22.83
C SER A 579 -2.22 -0.18 -22.09
N ARG A 580 -2.06 -0.76 -20.90
CA ARG A 580 -3.14 -1.40 -20.15
C ARG A 580 -4.12 -0.39 -19.55
N TRP A 581 -3.62 0.74 -19.05
CA TRP A 581 -4.37 1.75 -18.33
C TRP A 581 -4.34 3.12 -19.01
N HIS A 582 -3.59 3.29 -20.10
CA HIS A 582 -3.48 4.56 -20.82
C HIS A 582 -2.93 5.69 -19.95
N THR A 583 -1.99 5.37 -19.06
CA THR A 583 -1.27 6.38 -18.25
C THR A 583 -0.34 7.19 -19.13
N LYS A 584 -0.19 8.49 -18.83
CA LYS A 584 0.77 9.37 -19.51
C LYS A 584 2.19 8.78 -19.43
N LYS A 585 2.95 8.87 -20.53
CA LYS A 585 4.38 8.50 -20.54
C LYS A 585 5.17 9.53 -19.70
N LEU A 586 6.22 9.07 -19.03
CA LEU A 586 7.15 9.96 -18.35
C LEU A 586 8.04 10.70 -19.37
N PRO A 587 8.70 11.81 -18.98
CA PRO A 587 9.60 12.56 -19.85
C PRO A 587 10.70 11.68 -20.48
N ARG A 588 11.21 12.08 -21.65
CA ARG A 588 12.23 11.32 -22.39
C ARG A 588 13.48 11.04 -21.56
N LYS A 589 13.92 12.01 -20.75
CA LYS A 589 15.14 11.94 -19.91
C LYS A 589 14.94 11.17 -18.58
N THR A 590 13.90 10.34 -18.46
CA THR A 590 13.64 9.57 -17.23
C THR A 590 14.54 8.34 -17.16
N HIS A 591 15.32 8.22 -16.08
CA HIS A 591 16.12 7.03 -15.81
C HIS A 591 15.24 5.81 -15.45
N ARG A 592 15.67 4.58 -15.79
CA ARG A 592 14.95 3.31 -15.54
C ARG A 592 13.56 3.19 -16.20
N GLY A 593 13.34 3.89 -17.31
CA GLY A 593 12.28 3.63 -18.27
C GLY A 593 11.03 4.52 -18.12
N LEU A 594 10.56 5.02 -19.25
CA LEU A 594 9.53 6.07 -19.33
C LEU A 594 8.07 5.56 -19.37
N ARG A 595 7.84 4.25 -19.56
CA ARG A 595 6.48 3.66 -19.73
C ARG A 595 5.94 3.07 -18.43
N LYS A 596 6.00 3.85 -17.36
CA LYS A 596 5.66 3.47 -15.98
C LYS A 596 4.77 4.53 -15.32
N VAL A 597 4.18 4.17 -14.18
CA VAL A 597 3.60 5.15 -13.25
C VAL A 597 4.73 5.59 -12.34
N ALA A 598 4.96 6.91 -12.18
CA ALA A 598 6.06 7.43 -11.38
C ALA A 598 5.90 7.10 -9.89
N CYS A 599 4.78 7.50 -9.29
CA CYS A 599 4.45 7.22 -7.88
C CYS A 599 3.30 6.20 -7.82
N ILE A 600 3.52 5.08 -7.13
CA ILE A 600 2.52 3.99 -6.99
C ILE A 600 1.72 4.04 -5.68
N GLY A 601 1.91 5.06 -4.86
CA GLY A 601 1.27 5.26 -3.57
C GLY A 601 2.06 6.23 -2.71
N ALA A 602 1.38 6.88 -1.75
CA ALA A 602 2.04 7.65 -0.70
C ALA A 602 2.71 6.70 0.31
N TRP A 603 3.52 7.24 1.23
CA TRP A 603 4.12 6.46 2.32
C TRP A 603 3.04 5.86 3.23
N HIS A 604 2.08 6.69 3.65
CA HIS A 604 0.90 6.26 4.39
C HIS A 604 -0.33 6.38 3.48
N PRO A 605 -1.09 5.30 3.22
CA PRO A 605 -0.96 3.95 3.78
C PRO A 605 0.23 3.16 3.22
N ALA A 606 0.90 2.36 4.07
CA ALA A 606 2.09 1.56 3.74
C ALA A 606 1.78 0.30 2.90
N ARG A 607 0.94 0.46 1.87
CA ARG A 607 0.57 -0.60 0.92
C ARG A 607 0.19 0.01 -0.42
N VAL A 608 0.54 -0.67 -1.50
CA VAL A 608 0.09 -0.25 -2.84
C VAL A 608 -1.40 -0.55 -2.99
N ALA A 609 -2.21 0.48 -3.23
CA ALA A 609 -3.65 0.32 -3.37
C ALA A 609 -4.02 -0.45 -4.64
N PHE A 610 -5.09 -1.25 -4.57
CA PHE A 610 -5.63 -2.01 -5.70
C PHE A 610 -6.10 -1.13 -6.86
N SER A 611 -6.39 0.14 -6.59
CA SER A 611 -6.85 1.15 -7.55
C SER A 611 -5.71 1.72 -8.41
N VAL A 612 -4.45 1.47 -8.04
CA VAL A 612 -3.27 1.98 -8.76
C VAL A 612 -3.06 1.19 -10.04
N ALA A 613 -2.76 1.89 -11.13
CA ALA A 613 -2.49 1.27 -12.42
C ALA A 613 -1.19 0.44 -12.36
N ARG A 614 -1.31 -0.88 -12.49
CA ARG A 614 -0.17 -1.82 -12.58
C ARG A 614 -0.13 -2.53 -13.94
N ALA A 615 1.06 -2.95 -14.35
CA ALA A 615 1.23 -3.79 -15.53
C ALA A 615 0.54 -5.16 -15.33
N GLY A 616 0.23 -5.86 -16.41
CA GLY A 616 -0.41 -7.17 -16.35
C GLY A 616 -1.22 -7.51 -17.59
N GLN A 617 -2.10 -8.50 -17.49
CA GLN A 617 -2.95 -8.93 -18.60
C GLN A 617 -3.81 -7.77 -19.15
N LYS A 618 -3.77 -7.57 -20.47
CA LYS A 618 -4.68 -6.71 -21.23
C LYS A 618 -5.47 -7.56 -22.23
N GLY A 619 -6.80 -7.38 -22.24
CA GLY A 619 -7.68 -8.10 -23.14
C GLY A 619 -7.93 -9.55 -22.72
N TYR A 620 -8.75 -10.26 -23.51
CA TYR A 620 -9.35 -11.54 -23.13
C TYR A 620 -10.21 -11.44 -21.86
N HIS A 621 -10.95 -10.34 -21.73
CA HIS A 621 -11.88 -10.08 -20.62
C HIS A 621 -13.32 -10.36 -21.08
N HIS A 622 -14.18 -10.81 -20.16
CA HIS A 622 -15.62 -10.88 -20.43
C HIS A 622 -16.22 -9.47 -20.44
N ARG A 623 -16.99 -9.13 -21.48
CA ARG A 623 -17.68 -7.85 -21.64
C ARG A 623 -19.06 -8.05 -22.23
N THR A 624 -19.93 -7.10 -21.94
CA THR A 624 -21.26 -6.96 -22.51
C THR A 624 -21.33 -5.56 -23.10
N GLU A 625 -21.47 -5.47 -24.42
CA GLU A 625 -21.78 -4.21 -25.11
C GLU A 625 -23.29 -4.17 -25.33
N ILE A 626 -23.96 -3.22 -24.70
CA ILE A 626 -25.40 -3.04 -24.85
C ILE A 626 -25.74 -2.18 -26.06
N ASN A 627 -27.02 -2.18 -26.46
CA ASN A 627 -27.57 -1.22 -27.42
C ASN A 627 -26.90 -1.29 -28.81
N LYS A 628 -26.67 -2.50 -29.31
CA LYS A 628 -26.23 -2.75 -30.69
C LYS A 628 -27.46 -2.94 -31.57
N LYS A 629 -27.65 -2.04 -32.53
CA LYS A 629 -28.77 -2.11 -33.45
C LYS A 629 -28.54 -3.17 -34.52
N ILE A 630 -29.54 -3.99 -34.77
CA ILE A 630 -29.60 -4.89 -35.92
C ILE A 630 -29.96 -4.04 -37.15
N TYR A 631 -29.14 -4.10 -38.20
CA TYR A 631 -29.36 -3.39 -39.47
C TYR A 631 -29.90 -4.30 -40.56
N LYS A 632 -29.58 -5.59 -40.50
CA LYS A 632 -30.14 -6.59 -41.40
C LYS A 632 -30.05 -7.96 -40.75
N ILE A 633 -31.13 -8.71 -40.80
CA ILE A 633 -31.12 -10.17 -40.63
C ILE A 633 -31.05 -10.77 -42.04
N GLY A 634 -29.85 -11.17 -42.44
CA GLY A 634 -29.61 -11.72 -43.78
C GLY A 634 -29.80 -13.22 -43.80
N GLN A 635 -30.49 -13.71 -44.83
CA GLN A 635 -30.68 -15.13 -45.06
C GLN A 635 -29.39 -15.77 -45.61
N GLY A 636 -29.11 -17.00 -45.21
CA GLY A 636 -28.06 -17.81 -45.78
C GLY A 636 -28.31 -18.16 -47.24
N TYR A 637 -27.33 -18.83 -47.85
CA TYR A 637 -27.49 -19.43 -49.17
C TYR A 637 -28.59 -20.48 -49.10
N HIS A 638 -29.61 -20.31 -49.95
CA HIS A 638 -30.75 -21.20 -50.02
C HIS A 638 -31.05 -21.53 -51.47
N THR A 639 -31.66 -22.69 -51.68
CA THR A 639 -32.08 -23.12 -53.02
C THR A 639 -33.54 -22.71 -53.21
N LYS A 640 -33.81 -21.91 -54.24
CA LYS A 640 -35.16 -21.57 -54.68
C LYS A 640 -35.29 -21.98 -56.14
N ASP A 641 -36.30 -22.77 -56.48
CA ASP A 641 -36.55 -23.26 -57.84
C ASP A 641 -35.33 -23.98 -58.47
N GLY A 642 -34.62 -24.80 -57.65
CA GLY A 642 -33.41 -25.52 -58.05
C GLY A 642 -32.15 -24.66 -58.22
N LYS A 643 -32.25 -23.32 -58.12
CA LYS A 643 -31.13 -22.39 -58.24
C LYS A 643 -30.64 -21.93 -56.86
N LEU A 644 -29.31 -21.92 -56.68
CA LEU A 644 -28.68 -21.45 -55.45
C LEU A 644 -28.71 -19.91 -55.40
N VAL A 645 -29.56 -19.38 -54.53
CA VAL A 645 -29.73 -17.95 -54.30
C VAL A 645 -28.66 -17.47 -53.31
N LYS A 646 -27.80 -16.57 -53.76
CA LYS A 646 -26.68 -16.00 -52.97
C LYS A 646 -26.79 -14.49 -52.73
N ASN A 647 -27.86 -13.85 -53.18
CA ASN A 647 -28.06 -12.39 -53.20
C ASN A 647 -28.38 -11.77 -51.82
N ASN A 648 -27.75 -12.24 -50.74
CA ASN A 648 -28.08 -11.80 -49.38
C ASN A 648 -27.54 -10.41 -49.00
N ALA A 649 -26.72 -9.78 -49.87
CA ALA A 649 -26.28 -8.40 -49.75
C ALA A 649 -26.89 -7.47 -50.80
N ALA A 650 -27.83 -7.94 -51.62
CA ALA A 650 -28.66 -7.07 -52.44
C ALA A 650 -29.57 -6.21 -51.55
N THR A 651 -29.87 -5.01 -52.03
CA THR A 651 -30.78 -4.05 -51.38
C THR A 651 -31.81 -3.59 -52.40
N GLU A 652 -32.81 -2.81 -51.99
CA GLU A 652 -33.84 -2.30 -52.91
C GLU A 652 -33.24 -1.33 -53.95
N TYR A 653 -32.17 -0.62 -53.58
CA TYR A 653 -31.47 0.35 -54.45
C TYR A 653 -30.33 -0.29 -55.24
N ASP A 654 -29.64 -1.27 -54.65
CA ASP A 654 -28.56 -2.03 -55.30
C ASP A 654 -29.06 -3.43 -55.67
N LEU A 655 -29.48 -3.55 -56.93
CA LEU A 655 -30.00 -4.78 -57.55
C LEU A 655 -28.90 -5.79 -57.92
N SER A 656 -27.63 -5.46 -57.66
CA SER A 656 -26.52 -6.36 -57.96
C SER A 656 -26.69 -7.69 -57.23
N ASN A 657 -26.61 -8.81 -57.97
CA ASN A 657 -26.65 -10.15 -57.39
C ASN A 657 -25.33 -10.47 -56.68
N LYS A 658 -25.20 -10.03 -55.43
CA LYS A 658 -23.99 -10.21 -54.61
C LYS A 658 -24.30 -10.73 -53.22
N SER A 659 -23.37 -11.52 -52.69
CA SER A 659 -23.44 -12.01 -51.32
C SER A 659 -22.71 -11.09 -50.35
N ILE A 660 -22.99 -11.23 -49.06
CA ILE A 660 -22.33 -10.48 -47.98
C ILE A 660 -20.84 -10.83 -47.86
N THR A 661 -20.43 -11.94 -48.48
CA THR A 661 -19.02 -12.36 -48.49
C THR A 661 -18.27 -11.46 -49.47
N PRO A 662 -17.27 -10.68 -49.01
CA PRO A 662 -16.53 -9.79 -49.90
C PRO A 662 -15.64 -10.59 -50.87
N LEU A 663 -15.14 -9.93 -51.92
CA LEU A 663 -14.21 -10.56 -52.88
C LEU A 663 -13.00 -11.19 -52.18
N GLY A 664 -12.81 -12.49 -52.37
CA GLY A 664 -11.77 -13.30 -51.72
C GLY A 664 -12.12 -13.79 -50.31
N GLY A 665 -13.37 -13.60 -49.86
CA GLY A 665 -13.85 -14.01 -48.56
C GLY A 665 -13.52 -13.04 -47.43
N PHE A 666 -14.15 -13.22 -46.26
CA PHE A 666 -13.76 -12.46 -45.08
C PHE A 666 -12.36 -12.90 -44.63
N VAL A 667 -11.41 -11.97 -44.63
CA VAL A 667 -10.01 -12.24 -44.28
C VAL A 667 -9.88 -12.94 -42.93
N HIS A 668 -9.19 -14.08 -42.90
CA HIS A 668 -9.05 -14.97 -41.74
C HIS A 668 -10.35 -15.58 -41.19
N TYR A 669 -11.47 -15.50 -41.91
CA TYR A 669 -12.72 -16.17 -41.58
C TYR A 669 -13.06 -17.25 -42.60
N GLY A 670 -13.32 -16.83 -43.84
CA GLY A 670 -13.89 -17.66 -44.91
C GLY A 670 -15.14 -17.00 -45.50
N GLU A 671 -16.01 -17.80 -46.10
CA GLU A 671 -17.30 -17.36 -46.63
C GLU A 671 -18.39 -17.41 -45.56
N VAL A 672 -19.38 -16.53 -45.67
CA VAL A 672 -20.60 -16.57 -44.85
C VAL A 672 -21.70 -17.17 -45.69
N THR A 673 -22.11 -18.39 -45.35
CA THR A 673 -23.09 -19.17 -46.12
C THR A 673 -24.39 -19.37 -45.36
N ASN A 674 -24.39 -19.19 -44.05
CA ASN A 674 -25.59 -19.30 -43.21
C ASN A 674 -26.23 -17.93 -42.97
N ASP A 675 -27.38 -17.93 -42.30
CA ASP A 675 -28.01 -16.71 -41.81
C ASP A 675 -27.01 -15.86 -41.00
N PHE A 676 -27.10 -14.55 -41.12
CA PHE A 676 -26.21 -13.64 -40.41
C PHE A 676 -26.96 -12.42 -39.89
N LEU A 677 -26.38 -11.83 -38.84
CA LEU A 677 -26.77 -10.55 -38.32
C LEU A 677 -25.74 -9.49 -38.70
N MET A 678 -26.24 -8.40 -39.29
CA MET A 678 -25.48 -7.18 -39.49
C MET A 678 -25.74 -6.24 -38.31
N LEU A 679 -24.72 -6.05 -37.47
CA LEU A 679 -24.81 -5.21 -36.28
C LEU A 679 -24.09 -3.88 -36.50
N LYS A 680 -24.72 -2.78 -36.07
CA LYS A 680 -24.11 -1.44 -36.12
C LYS A 680 -22.80 -1.39 -35.33
N GLY A 681 -21.76 -0.87 -35.99
CA GLY A 681 -20.46 -0.57 -35.40
C GLY A 681 -19.61 -1.82 -35.12
N CYS A 682 -18.59 -1.64 -34.30
CA CYS A 682 -17.75 -2.74 -33.85
C CYS A 682 -18.42 -3.56 -32.73
N VAL A 683 -18.09 -4.85 -32.68
CA VAL A 683 -18.37 -5.72 -31.52
C VAL A 683 -17.09 -6.33 -30.97
N ILE A 684 -17.12 -6.70 -29.69
CA ILE A 684 -16.01 -7.39 -29.01
C ILE A 684 -15.54 -8.67 -29.72
N GLY A 685 -14.27 -9.00 -29.48
CA GLY A 685 -13.67 -10.26 -29.92
C GLY A 685 -12.98 -10.18 -31.28
N VAL A 686 -12.24 -11.25 -31.59
CA VAL A 686 -11.57 -11.46 -32.88
C VAL A 686 -12.55 -12.06 -33.90
N LYS A 687 -12.18 -12.08 -35.18
CA LYS A 687 -12.85 -12.92 -36.18
C LYS A 687 -12.84 -14.39 -35.70
N LYS A 688 -13.85 -15.19 -36.10
CA LYS A 688 -14.07 -16.58 -35.64
C LYS A 688 -14.45 -16.72 -34.16
N ARG A 689 -14.67 -15.61 -33.43
CA ARG A 689 -15.07 -15.66 -32.02
C ARG A 689 -16.56 -15.92 -31.89
N VAL A 690 -16.94 -16.87 -31.04
CA VAL A 690 -18.32 -17.04 -30.60
C VAL A 690 -18.77 -15.85 -29.75
N LEU A 691 -19.90 -15.27 -30.12
CA LEU A 691 -20.58 -14.18 -29.44
C LEU A 691 -21.94 -14.68 -28.97
N THR A 692 -22.32 -14.27 -27.77
CA THR A 692 -23.66 -14.49 -27.24
C THR A 692 -24.45 -13.21 -27.43
N LEU A 693 -25.50 -13.30 -28.22
CA LEU A 693 -26.44 -12.23 -28.50
C LEU A 693 -27.59 -12.36 -27.52
N ARG A 694 -28.01 -11.27 -26.89
CA ARG A 694 -29.11 -11.27 -25.92
C ARG A 694 -30.06 -10.12 -26.25
N LYS A 695 -31.36 -10.32 -26.07
CA LYS A 695 -32.31 -9.20 -26.05
C LYS A 695 -31.91 -8.18 -24.98
N SER A 696 -32.26 -6.92 -25.20
CA SER A 696 -31.89 -5.86 -24.27
C SER A 696 -32.50 -6.10 -22.89
N LEU A 697 -31.79 -5.69 -21.83
CA LEU A 697 -32.37 -5.64 -20.48
C LEU A 697 -33.23 -4.38 -20.26
N LEU A 698 -33.07 -3.39 -21.14
CA LEU A 698 -33.72 -2.09 -21.01
C LEU A 698 -34.84 -2.00 -22.04
N ILE A 699 -35.96 -1.41 -21.62
CA ILE A 699 -37.02 -1.01 -22.53
C ILE A 699 -36.47 0.18 -23.34
N GLN A 700 -36.49 0.05 -24.67
CA GLN A 700 -35.93 1.05 -25.58
C GLN A 700 -37.02 2.02 -26.00
N THR A 701 -36.93 3.27 -25.54
CA THR A 701 -37.89 4.34 -25.89
C THR A 701 -37.27 5.46 -26.72
N ASN A 702 -35.94 5.49 -26.83
CA ASN A 702 -35.23 6.53 -27.56
C ASN A 702 -35.54 6.48 -29.06
N ARG A 703 -35.78 7.64 -29.70
CA ARG A 703 -36.01 7.73 -31.15
C ARG A 703 -34.93 7.02 -31.97
N ARG A 704 -33.66 7.16 -31.59
CA ARG A 704 -32.52 6.46 -32.22
C ARG A 704 -32.61 4.94 -32.11
N ALA A 705 -33.17 4.43 -31.02
CA ALA A 705 -33.36 3.00 -30.80
C ALA A 705 -34.54 2.45 -31.61
N LEU A 706 -35.62 3.23 -31.78
CA LEU A 706 -36.83 2.86 -32.52
C LEU A 706 -36.78 3.18 -34.03
N GLU A 707 -35.74 3.87 -34.49
CA GLU A 707 -35.51 4.23 -35.90
C GLU A 707 -35.56 2.99 -36.83
N LYS A 708 -36.35 3.01 -37.90
CA LYS A 708 -36.33 1.93 -38.90
C LYS A 708 -35.07 2.06 -39.76
N ILE A 709 -34.46 0.93 -40.12
CA ILE A 709 -33.22 0.93 -40.92
C ILE A 709 -33.54 0.41 -42.32
N ASP A 710 -33.41 1.31 -43.29
CA ASP A 710 -33.37 0.97 -44.71
C ASP A 710 -31.92 1.09 -45.22
N LEU A 711 -31.44 0.10 -45.97
CA LEU A 711 -30.06 0.04 -46.46
C LEU A 711 -30.05 0.32 -47.97
N LYS A 712 -29.27 1.31 -48.40
CA LYS A 712 -29.11 1.64 -49.82
C LYS A 712 -27.97 0.89 -50.49
N PHE A 713 -26.91 0.61 -49.74
CA PHE A 713 -25.73 -0.06 -50.29
C PHE A 713 -25.00 -0.86 -49.22
N ILE A 714 -24.49 -2.03 -49.62
CA ILE A 714 -23.61 -2.86 -48.80
C ILE A 714 -22.31 -3.06 -49.57
N ASP A 715 -21.19 -2.66 -48.96
CA ASP A 715 -19.89 -2.78 -49.59
C ASP A 715 -19.33 -4.21 -49.44
N THR A 716 -19.05 -4.84 -50.58
CA THR A 716 -18.52 -6.21 -50.74
C THR A 716 -17.14 -6.22 -51.40
N THR A 717 -16.48 -5.05 -51.51
CA THR A 717 -15.09 -4.97 -51.96
C THR A 717 -14.16 -5.83 -51.12
N SER A 718 -13.09 -6.31 -51.77
CA SER A 718 -12.08 -7.12 -51.08
C SER A 718 -11.50 -6.39 -49.86
N LYS A 719 -11.52 -7.07 -48.71
CA LYS A 719 -10.90 -6.61 -47.46
C LYS A 719 -9.47 -7.09 -47.29
N PHE A 720 -8.94 -7.79 -48.29
CA PHE A 720 -7.55 -8.20 -48.37
C PHE A 720 -6.79 -7.23 -49.27
N GLY A 721 -6.42 -6.07 -48.72
CA GLY A 721 -5.91 -4.93 -49.46
C GLY A 721 -6.98 -3.87 -49.69
N HIS A 722 -6.84 -3.09 -50.77
CA HIS A 722 -7.78 -2.04 -51.16
C HIS A 722 -8.60 -2.51 -52.38
N GLY A 723 -9.69 -3.23 -52.12
CA GLY A 723 -10.61 -3.68 -53.17
C GLY A 723 -11.30 -2.50 -53.87
N ARG A 724 -11.33 -2.51 -55.20
CA ARG A 724 -11.96 -1.47 -56.04
C ARG A 724 -13.30 -1.87 -56.65
N PHE A 725 -13.60 -3.16 -56.68
CA PHE A 725 -14.79 -3.74 -57.32
C PHE A 725 -15.65 -4.46 -56.28
N GLN A 726 -16.97 -4.42 -56.46
CA GLN A 726 -17.95 -5.05 -55.59
C GLN A 726 -18.15 -6.53 -55.94
N THR A 727 -18.14 -6.87 -57.23
CA THR A 727 -18.35 -8.24 -57.73
C THR A 727 -17.21 -8.72 -58.63
N ILE A 728 -17.15 -10.04 -58.88
CA ILE A 728 -16.14 -10.62 -59.77
C ILE A 728 -16.48 -10.25 -61.22
N GLU A 729 -17.76 -10.21 -61.54
CA GLU A 729 -18.33 -9.85 -62.82
C GLU A 729 -17.96 -8.40 -63.17
N GLU A 730 -18.16 -7.46 -62.25
CA GLU A 730 -17.75 -6.06 -62.40
C GLU A 730 -16.23 -5.94 -62.64
N LYS A 731 -15.42 -6.69 -61.87
CA LYS A 731 -13.96 -6.71 -62.05
C LYS A 731 -13.56 -7.25 -63.43
N LYS A 732 -14.18 -8.34 -63.89
CA LYS A 732 -13.89 -8.94 -65.20
C LYS A 732 -14.31 -8.01 -66.33
N ALA A 733 -15.47 -7.37 -66.20
CA ALA A 733 -15.94 -6.38 -67.17
C ALA A 733 -14.99 -5.18 -67.27
N PHE A 734 -14.49 -4.68 -66.14
CA PHE A 734 -13.54 -3.57 -66.12
C PHE A 734 -12.14 -3.95 -66.65
N MET A 735 -11.62 -5.12 -66.26
CA MET A 735 -10.25 -5.54 -66.63
C MET A 735 -10.15 -6.08 -68.07
N GLY A 736 -11.26 -6.54 -68.64
CA GLY A 736 -11.27 -7.25 -69.92
C GLY A 736 -10.61 -8.66 -69.83
N PRO A 737 -10.43 -9.32 -70.98
CA PRO A 737 -9.79 -10.63 -71.05
C PRO A 737 -8.31 -10.53 -70.68
N LEU A 738 -7.88 -11.25 -69.64
CA LEU A 738 -6.48 -11.33 -69.23
C LEU A 738 -5.77 -12.52 -69.88
N LYS A 739 -4.43 -12.49 -69.89
CA LYS A 739 -3.60 -13.58 -70.44
C LYS A 739 -4.02 -14.97 -69.95
N LYS A 740 -4.27 -15.12 -68.65
CA LYS A 740 -4.71 -16.39 -68.04
C LYS A 740 -6.08 -16.87 -68.54
N ASP A 741 -6.99 -15.94 -68.84
CA ASP A 741 -8.35 -16.27 -69.27
C ASP A 741 -8.33 -16.66 -70.74
N ARG A 742 -7.43 -16.07 -71.54
CA ARG A 742 -7.15 -16.48 -72.92
C ARG A 742 -6.56 -17.89 -72.98
N LEU A 743 -5.51 -18.16 -72.20
CA LEU A 743 -4.90 -19.48 -72.10
C LEU A 743 -5.91 -20.56 -71.67
N ALA A 744 -6.75 -20.28 -70.66
CA ALA A 744 -7.77 -21.23 -70.22
C ALA A 744 -8.83 -21.52 -71.30
N LYS A 745 -9.14 -20.56 -72.18
CA LYS A 745 -10.03 -20.79 -73.33
C LYS A 745 -9.36 -21.64 -74.40
N GLU A 746 -8.09 -21.38 -74.68
CA GLU A 746 -7.26 -22.16 -75.61
C GLU A 746 -7.09 -23.61 -75.12
N GLU A 747 -7.03 -23.86 -73.80
CA GLU A 747 -6.96 -25.22 -73.22
C GLU A 747 -8.30 -25.99 -73.28
N THR A 748 -9.43 -25.29 -73.32
CA THR A 748 -10.77 -25.90 -73.35
C THR A 748 -11.36 -26.07 -74.74
N ALA A 749 -10.77 -25.41 -75.74
CA ALA A 749 -11.12 -25.53 -77.16
C ALA A 749 -10.31 -26.64 -77.80
#